data_AF-K7Y8C3-F1
#
_entry.id   AF-K7Y8C3-F1
#
_cell.length_a   1.000
_cell.length_b   1.000
_cell.length_c   1.000
_cell.angle_alpha   90.00
_cell.angle_beta   90.00
_cell.angle_gamma   90.00
#
_symmetry.space_group_name_H-M   'P 1'
#
loop_
_entity.id
_entity.type
_entity.pdbx_description
1 polymer ?
#
loop_
_entity_poly.entity_id
_entity_poly.type
_entity_poly.pdbx_seq_one_letter_code
_entity_poly.pdbx_strand_id
1 'polypeptide(L)'
;MKTNEAQFYEVLENLFIGVKIEDKQESLLDPNAKAMKNGMLNLMKAKSKYYQSKKQELEKFIDLKCQNNNDLKEELFDKLYSFFKRYLSANGGIYFNDTPLYDSLYTKSDYEKCSLKKDTALFYKTKDLYYVKSETNYKDFCFELENIIFNFDTSSLESKKNNEKVDLVFNLKDTDTKTNTLNFSVTLSSQGNQTKISEILKSCLNQGVKLDEEMLKKAFGKFKKQGSMDYFIHKNALGFLKEQLDLYLFEYLFKEMTEFDDKRLNGINTIKEVALQVISLVSEFENELCKIWNKPRFVLNSHFIVSLDQLKAKNYDLNKITNHKNYPKQVKEWQDLNLKTTDNFLENEFLPLDTLYFKDLEEEIKNLFSEDEINGTLIKSENYQALNSLKNRYKETIDCIYIDPPYNTQNNEFIYADNFKRSSWLSMMDNRLELAHKLLNDKGVMFVSIDDNEQAYLKTLMDEVFNGGGGDNFVNCLAVKRGTKSLNSQFNQIKSLNVAFEYILVYKKSNNFYYVNPYVKDANEKQKEGIWAGLYSNMDRPTMRYEIDGVNIAKGQWKWSKEKGLKALQNYKDFLNSNFDNLKKYYEHHKSLGNELDFVRKNNHNTIEYWVKPREKLIVDTNFMDLHTSGTSEIKELFEGQALFDTPKPEALLKRIIEISTQENDLVLDFFAGSGTTCAVAHKLKRKYIGIEMGEHFERVILPRLKKVIGGFKSGAAKEFNGGGVMKVYALESYEEILRKIKYEDNDKPLAYDEQYSDLVECKNESYTLNLNALEKMGVDIKETLENLWGLKVEFFNEKVVKFKGNDKEVEILKALKEALIW
;
A
#
# COMPACT_ATOMS: atom_id res chain seq x y z
N MET A 1 -41.49 -6.54 -20.62
CA MET A 1 -40.72 -5.77 -19.62
C MET A 1 -40.86 -6.50 -18.29
N LYS A 2 -39.81 -6.51 -17.45
CA LYS A 2 -39.91 -7.02 -16.07
C LYS A 2 -40.79 -6.06 -15.26
N THR A 3 -41.54 -6.57 -14.27
CA THR A 3 -42.27 -5.73 -13.31
C THR A 3 -41.31 -4.98 -12.39
N ASN A 4 -41.72 -3.83 -11.82
CA ASN A 4 -40.89 -3.08 -10.86
C ASN A 4 -40.50 -3.93 -9.64
N GLU A 5 -41.40 -4.82 -9.21
CA GLU A 5 -41.13 -5.82 -8.16
C GLU A 5 -39.98 -6.76 -8.56
N ALA A 6 -40.05 -7.35 -9.76
CA ALA A 6 -39.00 -8.24 -10.25
C ALA A 6 -37.66 -7.50 -10.43
N GLN A 7 -37.69 -6.23 -10.86
CA GLN A 7 -36.49 -5.40 -10.99
C GLN A 7 -35.88 -5.05 -9.62
N PHE A 8 -36.69 -4.72 -8.62
CA PHE A 8 -36.22 -4.46 -7.27
C PHE A 8 -35.52 -5.68 -6.66
N TYR A 9 -36.16 -6.85 -6.71
CA TYR A 9 -35.56 -8.08 -6.19
C TYR A 9 -34.33 -8.52 -7.00
N GLU A 10 -34.26 -8.21 -8.30
CA GLU A 10 -33.05 -8.44 -9.10
C GLU A 10 -31.89 -7.53 -8.65
N VAL A 11 -32.15 -6.26 -8.30
CA VAL A 11 -31.11 -5.37 -7.75
C VAL A 11 -30.55 -5.91 -6.44
N LEU A 12 -31.42 -6.37 -5.53
CA LEU A 12 -30.99 -7.00 -4.29
C LEU A 12 -30.29 -8.34 -4.53
N GLU A 13 -30.80 -9.18 -5.42
CA GLU A 13 -30.18 -10.45 -5.78
C GLU A 13 -28.76 -10.23 -6.34
N ASN A 14 -28.57 -9.25 -7.22
CA ASN A 14 -27.26 -8.88 -7.76
C ASN A 14 -26.32 -8.34 -6.68
N LEU A 15 -26.82 -7.70 -5.61
CA LEU A 15 -25.98 -7.23 -4.51
C LEU A 15 -25.33 -8.41 -3.76
N PHE A 16 -26.13 -9.42 -3.44
CA PHE A 16 -25.72 -10.56 -2.62
C PHE A 16 -25.09 -11.69 -3.46
N ILE A 17 -25.64 -11.97 -4.62
CA ILE A 17 -25.22 -13.08 -5.50
C ILE A 17 -24.22 -12.60 -6.56
N GLY A 18 -24.04 -11.28 -6.73
CA GLY A 18 -23.27 -10.70 -7.82
C GLY A 18 -23.98 -10.86 -9.16
N VAL A 19 -23.40 -10.35 -10.25
CA VAL A 19 -23.76 -10.82 -11.59
C VAL A 19 -23.61 -12.34 -11.59
N LYS A 20 -24.69 -13.09 -11.82
CA LYS A 20 -24.62 -14.53 -12.10
C LYS A 20 -23.54 -14.71 -13.15
N ILE A 21 -22.35 -15.17 -12.74
CA ILE A 21 -21.33 -15.62 -13.68
C ILE A 21 -22.04 -16.75 -14.39
N GLU A 22 -22.50 -16.50 -15.62
CA GLU A 22 -23.43 -17.35 -16.34
C GLU A 22 -23.06 -18.82 -16.08
N ASP A 23 -23.91 -19.54 -15.34
CA ASP A 23 -23.88 -21.00 -15.29
C ASP A 23 -24.37 -21.54 -16.65
N LYS A 24 -23.76 -21.09 -17.74
CA LYS A 24 -23.85 -21.82 -19.00
C LYS A 24 -22.95 -23.03 -18.83
N GLN A 25 -23.61 -24.15 -18.51
CA GLN A 25 -23.13 -25.52 -18.48
C GLN A 25 -21.62 -25.65 -18.25
N GLU A 26 -21.31 -26.08 -17.02
CA GLU A 26 -20.28 -27.08 -16.73
C GLU A 26 -19.87 -27.83 -18.00
N SER A 27 -18.56 -27.82 -18.28
CA SER A 27 -17.87 -28.69 -19.22
C SER A 27 -18.81 -29.72 -19.88
N LEU A 28 -18.99 -29.63 -21.21
CA LEU A 28 -19.71 -30.64 -22.01
C LEU A 28 -19.17 -32.07 -21.83
N LEU A 29 -18.12 -32.27 -21.03
CA LEU A 29 -17.36 -33.50 -20.85
C LEU A 29 -17.23 -33.99 -19.39
N ASP A 30 -17.52 -33.20 -18.34
CA ASP A 30 -17.40 -33.67 -16.95
C ASP A 30 -18.35 -32.97 -15.94
N PRO A 31 -19.40 -33.66 -15.45
CA PRO A 31 -20.32 -33.16 -14.42
C PRO A 31 -19.82 -33.31 -12.96
N ASN A 32 -18.58 -33.78 -12.73
CA ASN A 32 -18.04 -34.04 -11.38
C ASN A 32 -16.81 -33.17 -11.02
N ALA A 33 -16.62 -32.01 -11.67
CA ALA A 33 -15.52 -31.12 -11.37
C ALA A 33 -15.51 -30.74 -9.86
N LYS A 34 -14.48 -31.18 -9.14
CA LYS A 34 -14.24 -30.83 -7.74
C LYS A 34 -14.09 -29.31 -7.64
N ALA A 35 -15.14 -28.61 -7.23
CA ALA A 35 -15.09 -27.18 -6.98
C ALA A 35 -13.96 -26.87 -5.99
N MET A 36 -12.96 -26.10 -6.45
CA MET A 36 -11.92 -25.52 -5.59
C MET A 36 -12.57 -24.85 -4.36
N LYS A 37 -12.06 -25.13 -3.16
CA LYS A 37 -12.45 -24.44 -1.92
C LYS A 37 -11.88 -23.01 -1.92
N ASN A 38 -12.50 -22.11 -2.68
CA ASN A 38 -12.15 -20.70 -2.79
C ASN A 38 -12.88 -19.86 -1.71
N GLY A 39 -12.20 -18.87 -1.10
CA GLY A 39 -12.74 -18.04 -0.02
C GLY A 39 -13.85 -17.12 -0.50
N MET A 40 -13.65 -16.44 -1.63
CA MET A 40 -14.68 -15.65 -2.28
C MET A 40 -15.92 -16.49 -2.65
N LEU A 41 -15.75 -17.74 -3.10
CA LEU A 41 -16.89 -18.62 -3.38
C LEU A 41 -17.66 -18.99 -2.10
N ASN A 42 -16.96 -19.21 -0.98
CA ASN A 42 -17.60 -19.41 0.32
C ASN A 42 -18.41 -18.17 0.74
N LEU A 43 -17.83 -16.98 0.56
CA LEU A 43 -18.51 -15.71 0.81
C LEU A 43 -19.77 -15.54 -0.06
N MET A 44 -19.69 -15.82 -1.36
CA MET A 44 -20.85 -15.72 -2.26
C MET A 44 -21.96 -16.71 -1.89
N LYS A 45 -21.61 -17.92 -1.46
CA LYS A 45 -22.58 -18.89 -0.92
C LYS A 45 -23.25 -18.38 0.35
N ALA A 46 -22.49 -17.77 1.25
CA ALA A 46 -23.01 -17.17 2.48
C ALA A 46 -23.94 -15.98 2.19
N LYS A 47 -23.53 -15.06 1.31
CA LYS A 47 -24.36 -13.94 0.83
C LYS A 47 -25.69 -14.44 0.25
N SER A 48 -25.63 -15.46 -0.59
CA SER A 48 -26.82 -16.05 -1.21
C SER A 48 -27.78 -16.63 -0.17
N LYS A 49 -27.28 -17.42 0.80
CA LYS A 49 -28.11 -17.97 1.89
C LYS A 49 -28.75 -16.88 2.75
N TYR A 50 -27.95 -15.90 3.18
CA TYR A 50 -28.44 -14.76 3.96
C TYR A 50 -29.55 -14.01 3.22
N TYR A 51 -29.35 -13.72 1.93
CA TYR A 51 -30.36 -13.07 1.10
C TYR A 51 -31.64 -13.89 0.97
N GLN A 52 -31.56 -15.20 0.73
CA GLN A 52 -32.75 -16.04 0.59
C GLN A 52 -33.58 -16.07 1.88
N SER A 53 -32.92 -16.18 3.04
CA SER A 53 -33.58 -16.11 4.34
C SER A 53 -34.29 -14.76 4.54
N LYS A 54 -33.55 -13.67 4.36
CA LYS A 54 -34.06 -12.30 4.58
C LYS A 54 -35.06 -11.82 3.54
N LYS A 55 -35.00 -12.35 2.31
CA LYS A 55 -36.00 -12.08 1.26
C LYS A 55 -37.39 -12.55 1.69
N GLN A 56 -37.50 -13.73 2.29
CA GLN A 56 -38.79 -14.25 2.77
C GLN A 56 -39.38 -13.40 3.91
N GLU A 57 -38.53 -12.91 4.82
CA GLU A 57 -38.94 -11.96 5.87
C GLU A 57 -39.42 -10.63 5.27
N LEU A 58 -38.69 -10.12 4.27
CA LEU A 58 -39.00 -8.87 3.59
C LEU A 58 -40.31 -8.95 2.79
N GLU A 59 -40.55 -10.04 2.07
CA GLU A 59 -41.81 -10.29 1.35
C GLU A 59 -43.01 -10.25 2.30
N LYS A 60 -42.93 -10.96 3.44
CA LYS A 60 -43.96 -10.93 4.49
C LYS A 60 -44.17 -9.53 5.07
N PHE A 61 -43.09 -8.78 5.29
CA PHE A 61 -43.17 -7.43 5.82
C PHE A 61 -43.83 -6.45 4.84
N ILE A 62 -43.48 -6.53 3.55
CA ILE A 62 -44.06 -5.71 2.49
C ILE A 62 -45.56 -6.02 2.34
N ASP A 63 -45.94 -7.29 2.32
CA ASP A 63 -47.35 -7.69 2.20
C ASP A 63 -48.18 -7.22 3.40
N LEU A 64 -47.62 -7.32 4.62
CA LEU A 64 -48.25 -6.79 5.84
C LEU A 64 -48.45 -5.27 5.78
N LYS A 65 -47.48 -4.53 5.24
CA LYS A 65 -47.53 -3.07 5.14
C LYS A 65 -48.46 -2.58 4.03
N CYS A 66 -48.63 -3.35 2.96
CA CYS A 66 -49.46 -2.94 1.82
C CYS A 66 -50.94 -3.35 1.96
N GLN A 67 -51.31 -4.29 2.84
CA GLN A 67 -52.71 -4.66 3.18
C GLN A 67 -53.70 -4.70 1.99
N ASN A 68 -53.31 -5.31 0.86
CA ASN A 68 -54.08 -5.41 -0.40
C ASN A 68 -54.28 -4.11 -1.20
N ASN A 69 -53.56 -3.03 -0.90
CA ASN A 69 -53.51 -1.83 -1.75
C ASN A 69 -52.50 -2.03 -2.89
N ASN A 70 -52.99 -2.48 -4.04
CA ASN A 70 -52.15 -2.77 -5.21
C ASN A 70 -51.44 -1.52 -5.77
N ASP A 71 -52.12 -0.37 -5.76
CA ASP A 71 -51.53 0.89 -6.27
C ASP A 71 -50.33 1.32 -5.41
N LEU A 72 -50.48 1.23 -4.07
CA LEU A 72 -49.37 1.50 -3.14
C LEU A 72 -48.23 0.49 -3.29
N LYS A 73 -48.55 -0.79 -3.54
CA LYS A 73 -47.54 -1.84 -3.73
C LYS A 73 -46.74 -1.62 -5.01
N GLU A 74 -47.38 -1.20 -6.10
CA GLU A 74 -46.71 -0.87 -7.37
C GLU A 74 -45.80 0.36 -7.23
N GLU A 75 -46.31 1.44 -6.60
CA GLU A 75 -45.53 2.65 -6.31
C GLU A 75 -44.35 2.35 -5.39
N LEU A 76 -44.56 1.54 -4.34
CA LEU A 76 -43.52 1.10 -3.43
C LEU A 76 -42.36 0.46 -4.19
N PHE A 77 -42.63 -0.52 -5.06
CA PHE A 77 -41.57 -1.18 -5.82
C PHE A 77 -40.90 -0.26 -6.83
N ASP A 78 -41.61 0.68 -7.45
CA ASP A 78 -41.01 1.70 -8.32
C ASP A 78 -40.01 2.57 -7.56
N LYS A 79 -40.39 3.06 -6.38
CA LYS A 79 -39.54 3.93 -5.54
C LYS A 79 -38.39 3.17 -4.91
N LEU A 80 -38.59 1.94 -4.44
CA LEU A 80 -37.52 1.09 -3.97
C LEU A 80 -36.52 0.77 -5.09
N TYR A 81 -36.99 0.33 -6.27
CA TYR A 81 -36.12 0.03 -7.39
C TYR A 81 -35.31 1.26 -7.83
N SER A 82 -36.00 2.40 -8.02
CA SER A 82 -35.35 3.63 -8.46
C SER A 82 -34.34 4.20 -7.45
N PHE A 83 -34.59 4.03 -6.15
CA PHE A 83 -33.63 4.36 -5.11
C PHE A 83 -32.43 3.39 -5.13
N PHE A 84 -32.66 2.09 -4.92
CA PHE A 84 -31.57 1.13 -4.71
C PHE A 84 -30.68 0.92 -5.95
N LYS A 85 -31.21 1.00 -7.18
CA LYS A 85 -30.38 0.87 -8.39
C LYS A 85 -29.29 1.95 -8.50
N ARG A 86 -29.51 3.12 -7.88
CA ARG A 86 -28.54 4.24 -7.84
C ARG A 86 -27.35 3.93 -6.94
N TYR A 87 -27.53 3.09 -5.93
CA TYR A 87 -26.54 2.87 -4.86
C TYR A 87 -26.01 1.44 -4.77
N LEU A 88 -26.71 0.46 -5.35
CA LEU A 88 -26.31 -0.94 -5.34
C LEU A 88 -25.75 -1.31 -6.71
N SER A 89 -24.45 -1.63 -6.74
CA SER A 89 -23.77 -2.03 -7.97
C SER A 89 -24.00 -3.51 -8.29
N ALA A 90 -23.96 -3.84 -9.59
CA ALA A 90 -24.10 -5.22 -10.06
C ALA A 90 -22.98 -6.16 -9.56
N ASN A 91 -21.85 -5.59 -9.15
CA ASN A 91 -20.73 -6.33 -8.58
C ASN A 91 -20.85 -6.52 -7.06
N GLY A 92 -21.93 -6.03 -6.46
CA GLY A 92 -22.25 -6.21 -5.05
C GLY A 92 -21.76 -5.11 -4.10
N GLY A 93 -21.14 -4.05 -4.60
CA GLY A 93 -20.69 -2.93 -3.76
C GLY A 93 -21.78 -1.86 -3.58
N ILE A 94 -21.75 -1.19 -2.43
CA ILE A 94 -22.66 -0.10 -2.06
C ILE A 94 -21.91 1.22 -2.24
N TYR A 95 -22.31 2.02 -3.22
CA TYR A 95 -21.76 3.35 -3.53
C TYR A 95 -22.60 3.98 -4.65
N PHE A 96 -22.37 5.25 -5.01
CA PHE A 96 -23.05 5.86 -6.15
C PHE A 96 -22.73 5.13 -7.47
N ASN A 97 -23.59 4.18 -7.83
CA ASN A 97 -23.51 3.29 -8.98
C ASN A 97 -24.06 3.94 -10.24
N ASP A 98 -25.20 4.62 -10.14
CA ASP A 98 -25.81 5.37 -11.24
C ASP A 98 -26.41 6.69 -10.74
N THR A 99 -26.20 7.77 -11.49
CA THR A 99 -26.77 9.09 -11.21
C THR A 99 -27.18 9.72 -12.54
N PRO A 100 -28.46 9.68 -12.91
CA PRO A 100 -28.94 10.26 -14.16
C PRO A 100 -28.65 11.77 -14.23
N LEU A 101 -28.18 12.23 -15.39
CA LEU A 101 -27.83 13.64 -15.66
C LEU A 101 -28.92 14.68 -15.34
N TYR A 102 -30.19 14.26 -15.26
CA TYR A 102 -31.34 15.16 -15.03
C TYR A 102 -31.81 15.19 -13.57
N ASP A 103 -31.39 14.24 -12.73
CA ASP A 103 -31.74 14.19 -11.31
C ASP A 103 -30.88 15.23 -10.56
N SER A 104 -31.47 16.40 -10.35
CA SER A 104 -30.83 17.59 -9.77
C SER A 104 -30.65 17.46 -8.25
N LEU A 105 -29.91 16.42 -7.82
CA LEU A 105 -29.68 16.04 -6.42
C LEU A 105 -28.88 17.08 -5.63
N TYR A 106 -28.11 17.93 -6.31
CA TYR A 106 -27.44 19.08 -5.72
C TYR A 106 -28.02 20.36 -6.34
N THR A 107 -28.40 21.31 -5.49
CA THR A 107 -28.93 22.62 -5.89
C THR A 107 -28.02 23.28 -6.91
N LYS A 108 -28.61 23.79 -8.00
CA LYS A 108 -27.95 24.63 -9.03
C LYS A 108 -27.32 25.87 -8.37
N SER A 109 -26.05 25.76 -7.98
CA SER A 109 -25.15 26.90 -7.98
C SER A 109 -24.35 26.85 -9.28
N ASP A 110 -24.09 28.00 -9.89
CA ASP A 110 -23.55 28.19 -11.24
C ASP A 110 -22.11 27.64 -11.47
N TYR A 111 -21.64 26.72 -10.64
CA TYR A 111 -20.37 25.99 -10.77
C TYR A 111 -20.47 24.70 -11.61
N GLU A 112 -21.67 24.22 -11.96
CA GLU A 112 -21.86 22.94 -12.70
C GLU A 112 -21.88 23.07 -14.23
N LYS A 113 -21.06 23.99 -14.79
CA LYS A 113 -20.66 23.94 -16.21
C LYS A 113 -19.29 23.29 -16.42
N CYS A 114 -18.65 22.79 -15.36
CA CYS A 114 -17.55 21.85 -15.50
C CYS A 114 -18.11 20.46 -15.78
N SER A 115 -17.90 20.00 -17.01
CA SER A 115 -17.99 18.60 -17.44
C SER A 115 -17.88 17.61 -16.27
N LEU A 116 -18.89 16.74 -16.13
CA LEU A 116 -19.04 15.61 -15.18
C LEU A 116 -17.90 14.58 -15.23
N LYS A 117 -16.65 15.02 -15.15
CA LYS A 117 -15.45 14.19 -15.30
C LYS A 117 -14.35 14.44 -14.28
N LYS A 118 -14.37 15.45 -13.41
CA LYS A 118 -13.20 15.70 -12.54
C LYS A 118 -13.55 16.18 -11.11
N ASP A 119 -13.25 15.27 -10.18
CA ASP A 119 -12.64 15.49 -8.86
C ASP A 119 -13.53 15.64 -7.63
N THR A 120 -14.45 16.60 -7.53
CA THR A 120 -15.20 16.79 -6.26
C THR A 120 -16.22 15.68 -5.99
N ALA A 121 -16.79 15.08 -7.05
CA ALA A 121 -17.66 13.92 -6.95
C ALA A 121 -16.92 12.60 -6.71
N LEU A 122 -15.58 12.56 -6.87
CA LEU A 122 -14.81 11.32 -6.77
C LEU A 122 -14.47 10.97 -5.31
N PHE A 123 -14.25 11.98 -4.47
CA PHE A 123 -13.83 11.82 -3.08
C PHE A 123 -14.96 11.29 -2.17
N TYR A 124 -16.13 11.94 -2.16
CA TYR A 124 -17.27 11.48 -1.36
C TYR A 124 -17.82 10.12 -1.82
N LYS A 125 -17.60 9.75 -3.09
CA LYS A 125 -18.02 8.44 -3.61
C LYS A 125 -17.20 7.28 -3.08
N THR A 126 -15.98 7.53 -2.59
CA THR A 126 -15.07 6.44 -2.24
C THR A 126 -14.34 6.57 -0.91
N LYS A 127 -14.43 7.71 -0.21
CA LYS A 127 -13.87 7.92 1.13
C LYS A 127 -14.33 6.84 2.12
N ASP A 128 -15.60 6.46 2.03
CA ASP A 128 -16.19 5.44 2.89
C ASP A 128 -16.09 4.04 2.30
N LEU A 129 -15.16 3.78 1.39
CA LEU A 129 -14.96 2.46 0.81
C LEU A 129 -13.60 1.87 1.18
N TYR A 130 -13.61 0.59 1.54
CA TYR A 130 -12.44 -0.26 1.44
C TYR A 130 -12.33 -0.79 0.03
N TYR A 131 -11.21 -0.54 -0.63
CA TYR A 131 -10.90 -1.20 -1.89
C TYR A 131 -10.39 -2.62 -1.60
N VAL A 132 -11.17 -3.61 -2.00
CA VAL A 132 -10.81 -5.03 -1.92
C VAL A 132 -10.62 -5.55 -3.33
N LYS A 133 -9.36 -5.74 -3.70
CA LYS A 133 -9.05 -6.48 -4.92
C LYS A 133 -9.35 -7.96 -4.66
N SER A 134 -10.29 -8.55 -5.37
CA SER A 134 -10.53 -10.00 -5.26
C SER A 134 -9.44 -10.76 -6.03
N GLU A 135 -9.21 -12.03 -5.65
CA GLU A 135 -8.44 -12.93 -6.52
C GLU A 135 -9.11 -13.03 -7.89
N THR A 136 -8.29 -13.17 -8.94
CA THR A 136 -8.82 -13.53 -10.26
C THR A 136 -9.30 -14.97 -10.21
N ASN A 137 -10.62 -15.16 -10.24
CA ASN A 137 -11.21 -16.48 -10.27
C ASN A 137 -11.15 -17.03 -11.70
N TYR A 138 -10.15 -17.87 -11.96
CA TYR A 138 -10.07 -18.62 -13.20
C TYR A 138 -11.02 -19.82 -13.09
N LYS A 139 -12.04 -19.86 -13.94
CA LYS A 139 -12.89 -21.03 -14.15
C LYS A 139 -12.43 -21.75 -15.42
N ASP A 140 -12.91 -22.98 -15.57
CA ASP A 140 -12.84 -23.67 -16.85
C ASP A 140 -13.48 -22.78 -17.92
N PHE A 141 -12.78 -22.62 -19.03
CA PHE A 141 -13.15 -21.62 -20.02
C PHE A 141 -12.88 -22.14 -21.41
N CYS A 142 -13.94 -22.17 -22.19
CA CYS A 142 -13.92 -22.64 -23.55
C CYS A 142 -14.42 -21.53 -24.48
N PHE A 143 -13.68 -21.24 -25.53
CA PHE A 143 -14.12 -20.29 -26.56
C PHE A 143 -13.51 -20.61 -27.91
N GLU A 144 -14.19 -20.18 -28.96
CA GLU A 144 -13.69 -20.26 -30.32
C GLU A 144 -12.93 -18.97 -30.71
N LEU A 145 -11.81 -19.14 -31.42
CA LEU A 145 -11.04 -18.06 -32.05
C LEU A 145 -10.50 -18.58 -33.39
N GLU A 146 -10.87 -17.91 -34.49
CA GLU A 146 -10.42 -18.23 -35.86
C GLU A 146 -10.61 -19.72 -36.23
N ASN A 147 -11.79 -20.26 -35.95
CA ASN A 147 -12.21 -21.66 -36.19
C ASN A 147 -11.43 -22.72 -35.39
N ILE A 148 -10.69 -22.32 -34.35
CA ILE A 148 -10.08 -23.22 -33.36
C ILE A 148 -10.77 -23.02 -32.02
N ILE A 149 -11.17 -24.13 -31.38
CA ILE A 149 -11.75 -24.11 -30.05
C ILE A 149 -10.62 -24.20 -29.03
N PHE A 150 -10.51 -23.23 -28.13
CA PHE A 150 -9.55 -23.24 -27.02
C PHE A 150 -10.28 -23.61 -25.74
N ASN A 151 -9.92 -24.73 -25.15
CA ASN A 151 -10.47 -25.19 -23.89
C ASN A 151 -9.39 -25.14 -22.80
N PHE A 152 -9.70 -24.52 -21.67
CA PHE A 152 -8.80 -24.34 -20.55
C PHE A 152 -9.35 -25.00 -19.30
N ASP A 153 -8.63 -25.98 -18.78
CA ASP A 153 -8.89 -26.71 -17.55
C ASP A 153 -8.12 -26.09 -16.38
N THR A 154 -8.87 -25.70 -15.35
CA THR A 154 -8.40 -25.01 -14.15
C THR A 154 -8.28 -25.90 -12.92
N SER A 155 -8.56 -27.21 -13.04
CA SER A 155 -8.53 -28.17 -11.93
C SER A 155 -7.19 -28.26 -11.19
N SER A 156 -6.09 -27.92 -11.86
CA SER A 156 -4.74 -27.88 -11.29
C SER A 156 -4.32 -26.51 -10.73
N LEU A 157 -5.19 -25.50 -10.76
CA LEU A 157 -4.90 -24.21 -10.12
C LEU A 157 -5.10 -24.34 -8.61
N GLU A 158 -4.03 -24.20 -7.85
CA GLU A 158 -4.15 -23.95 -6.42
C GLU A 158 -4.66 -22.52 -6.19
N SER A 159 -5.58 -22.35 -5.25
CA SER A 159 -6.09 -21.04 -4.86
C SER A 159 -4.96 -20.21 -4.27
N LYS A 160 -4.80 -18.94 -4.67
CA LYS A 160 -3.70 -18.11 -4.18
C LYS A 160 -3.85 -17.89 -2.67
N LYS A 161 -2.75 -17.59 -1.98
CA LYS A 161 -2.82 -17.15 -0.58
C LYS A 161 -3.05 -15.64 -0.48
N ASN A 162 -2.55 -14.88 -1.45
CA ASN A 162 -2.59 -13.42 -1.52
C ASN A 162 -2.87 -12.95 -2.96
N ASN A 163 -3.22 -11.68 -3.14
CA ASN A 163 -3.51 -11.01 -4.42
C ASN A 163 -2.27 -10.81 -5.35
N GLU A 164 -1.39 -11.79 -5.43
CA GLU A 164 -0.13 -11.73 -6.16
C GLU A 164 -0.37 -11.91 -7.68
N LYS A 165 0.34 -11.14 -8.51
CA LYS A 165 0.37 -11.31 -9.97
C LYS A 165 1.26 -12.52 -10.34
N VAL A 166 0.83 -13.72 -9.96
CA VAL A 166 1.46 -14.97 -10.40
C VAL A 166 1.10 -15.21 -11.86
N ASP A 167 2.12 -15.40 -12.71
CA ASP A 167 1.92 -15.76 -14.10
C ASP A 167 1.29 -17.15 -14.22
N LEU A 168 0.34 -17.27 -15.14
CA LEU A 168 -0.24 -18.55 -15.51
C LEU A 168 0.68 -19.29 -16.49
N VAL A 169 0.88 -20.58 -16.23
CA VAL A 169 1.54 -21.50 -17.15
C VAL A 169 0.46 -22.32 -17.85
N PHE A 170 0.44 -22.25 -19.18
CA PHE A 170 -0.47 -23.00 -20.02
C PHE A 170 0.26 -24.22 -20.59
N ASN A 171 -0.25 -25.41 -20.29
CA ASN A 171 0.31 -26.67 -20.79
C ASN A 171 -0.71 -27.32 -21.72
N LEU A 172 -0.32 -27.60 -22.97
CA LEU A 172 -1.19 -28.32 -23.90
C LEU A 172 -1.28 -29.79 -23.44
N LYS A 173 -2.49 -30.27 -23.13
CA LYS A 173 -2.75 -31.66 -22.76
C LYS A 173 -2.86 -32.54 -24.01
N ASP A 174 -3.79 -32.16 -24.89
CA ASP A 174 -4.14 -32.89 -26.10
C ASP A 174 -4.84 -31.98 -27.10
N THR A 175 -5.06 -32.51 -28.30
CA THR A 175 -5.80 -31.85 -29.37
C THR A 175 -6.84 -32.81 -29.93
N ASP A 176 -8.06 -32.32 -30.13
CA ASP A 176 -9.12 -33.04 -30.83
C ASP A 176 -9.22 -32.54 -32.26
N THR A 177 -8.72 -33.35 -33.19
CA THR A 177 -8.68 -33.05 -34.63
C THR A 177 -10.06 -33.12 -35.30
N LYS A 178 -11.08 -33.72 -34.66
CA LYS A 178 -12.45 -33.77 -35.21
C LYS A 178 -13.23 -32.47 -34.96
N THR A 179 -12.99 -31.83 -33.82
CA THR A 179 -13.65 -30.59 -33.41
C THR A 179 -12.74 -29.36 -33.53
N ASN A 180 -11.48 -29.57 -33.94
CA ASN A 180 -10.44 -28.55 -33.99
C ASN A 180 -10.22 -27.85 -32.63
N THR A 181 -10.18 -28.66 -31.55
CA THR A 181 -10.08 -28.20 -30.16
C THR A 181 -8.67 -28.39 -29.61
N LEU A 182 -8.16 -27.38 -28.91
CA LEU A 182 -6.91 -27.42 -28.15
C LEU A 182 -7.23 -27.40 -26.65
N ASN A 183 -6.86 -28.47 -25.94
CA ASN A 183 -7.11 -28.62 -24.51
C ASN A 183 -5.86 -28.22 -23.70
N PHE A 184 -5.98 -27.23 -22.83
CA PHE A 184 -4.90 -26.73 -21.98
C PHE A 184 -5.18 -27.04 -20.50
N SER A 185 -4.19 -27.54 -19.76
CA SER A 185 -4.15 -27.33 -18.30
C SER A 185 -3.55 -25.97 -17.99
N VAL A 186 -4.14 -25.30 -17.01
CA VAL A 186 -3.62 -24.07 -16.46
C VAL A 186 -3.06 -24.35 -15.07
N THR A 187 -1.82 -23.92 -14.82
CA THR A 187 -1.17 -23.99 -13.51
C THR A 187 -0.57 -22.65 -13.13
N LEU A 188 -0.32 -22.42 -11.84
CA LEU A 188 0.46 -21.27 -11.38
C LEU A 188 1.94 -21.47 -11.73
N SER A 189 2.65 -20.39 -12.09
CA SER A 189 4.11 -20.44 -12.22
C SER A 189 4.73 -20.75 -10.86
N SER A 190 5.60 -21.75 -10.81
CA SER A 190 6.42 -22.08 -9.65
C SER A 190 7.86 -22.25 -10.09
N GLN A 191 8.81 -21.68 -9.36
CA GLN A 191 10.26 -21.87 -9.60
C GLN A 191 10.74 -21.51 -11.02
N GLY A 192 10.13 -20.49 -11.65
CA GLY A 192 10.53 -20.02 -12.98
C GLY A 192 10.00 -20.86 -14.15
N ASN A 193 9.06 -21.77 -13.89
CA ASN A 193 8.36 -22.47 -14.95
C ASN A 193 7.49 -21.46 -15.76
N GLN A 194 7.69 -21.42 -17.08
CA GLN A 194 7.00 -20.51 -17.98
C GLN A 194 6.30 -21.27 -19.10
N THR A 195 5.28 -20.66 -19.69
CA THR A 195 4.59 -21.24 -20.85
C THR A 195 5.55 -21.35 -22.02
N LYS A 196 5.86 -22.58 -22.44
CA LYS A 196 6.78 -22.85 -23.54
C LYS A 196 6.06 -22.82 -24.88
N ILE A 197 5.82 -21.60 -25.38
CA ILE A 197 5.05 -21.37 -26.61
C ILE A 197 5.63 -22.14 -27.81
N SER A 198 6.95 -22.19 -27.95
CA SER A 198 7.63 -22.90 -29.04
C SER A 198 7.38 -24.42 -29.02
N GLU A 199 7.33 -25.04 -27.84
CA GLU A 199 7.00 -26.47 -27.69
C GLU A 199 5.54 -26.75 -28.03
N ILE A 200 4.63 -25.86 -27.61
CA ILE A 200 3.18 -25.96 -27.92
C ILE A 200 2.95 -25.86 -29.43
N LEU A 201 3.54 -24.87 -30.10
CA LEU A 201 3.43 -24.70 -31.54
C LEU A 201 3.95 -25.92 -32.31
N LYS A 202 5.08 -26.50 -31.86
CA LYS A 202 5.64 -27.72 -32.46
C LYS A 202 4.71 -28.93 -32.30
N SER A 203 4.08 -29.06 -31.13
CA SER A 203 3.11 -30.13 -30.85
C SER A 203 1.87 -30.01 -31.74
N CYS A 204 1.30 -28.80 -31.86
CA CYS A 204 0.16 -28.52 -32.74
C CYS A 204 0.48 -28.82 -34.21
N LEU A 205 1.66 -28.42 -34.69
CA LEU A 205 2.15 -28.70 -36.05
C LEU A 205 2.24 -30.21 -36.34
N ASN A 206 2.78 -30.98 -35.40
CA ASN A 206 2.88 -32.44 -35.53
C ASN A 206 1.50 -33.14 -35.58
N GLN A 207 0.47 -32.50 -35.02
CA GLN A 207 -0.90 -32.99 -34.97
C GLN A 207 -1.80 -32.43 -36.08
N GLY A 208 -1.23 -31.68 -37.03
CA GLY A 208 -1.94 -31.16 -38.19
C GLY A 208 -2.72 -29.85 -37.97
N VAL A 209 -2.57 -29.22 -36.81
CA VAL A 209 -3.23 -27.94 -36.49
C VAL A 209 -2.31 -26.77 -36.86
N LYS A 210 -2.76 -25.92 -37.78
CA LYS A 210 -2.04 -24.67 -38.13
C LYS A 210 -2.39 -23.57 -37.14
N LEU A 211 -1.38 -23.12 -36.39
CA LEU A 211 -1.51 -22.14 -35.33
C LEU A 211 -0.23 -21.29 -35.29
N ASP A 212 -0.37 -19.97 -35.15
CA ASP A 212 0.76 -19.06 -34.97
C ASP A 212 0.89 -18.56 -33.53
N GLU A 213 2.02 -17.91 -33.24
CA GLU A 213 2.34 -17.41 -31.90
C GLU A 213 1.37 -16.31 -31.44
N GLU A 214 0.91 -15.46 -32.36
CA GLU A 214 0.06 -14.31 -32.05
C GLU A 214 -1.34 -14.78 -31.63
N MET A 215 -1.87 -15.80 -32.29
CA MET A 215 -3.16 -16.41 -32.00
C MET A 215 -3.14 -17.14 -30.65
N LEU A 216 -2.05 -17.85 -30.34
CA LEU A 216 -1.85 -18.48 -29.03
C LEU A 216 -1.80 -17.43 -27.90
N LYS A 217 -1.06 -16.33 -28.11
CA LYS A 217 -0.98 -15.21 -27.18
C LYS A 217 -2.34 -14.52 -26.99
N LYS A 218 -3.12 -14.34 -28.05
CA LYS A 218 -4.49 -13.82 -28.00
C LYS A 218 -5.41 -14.75 -27.18
N ALA A 219 -5.31 -16.06 -27.38
CA ALA A 219 -6.12 -17.03 -26.63
C ALA A 219 -5.79 -17.01 -25.12
N PHE A 220 -4.51 -17.07 -24.76
CA PHE A 220 -4.07 -16.93 -23.36
C PHE A 220 -4.46 -15.58 -22.77
N GLY A 221 -4.35 -14.50 -23.54
CA GLY A 221 -4.79 -13.16 -23.14
C GLY A 221 -6.30 -13.08 -22.87
N LYS A 222 -7.12 -13.81 -23.63
CA LYS A 222 -8.57 -13.90 -23.43
C LYS A 222 -8.92 -14.71 -22.18
N PHE A 223 -8.23 -15.83 -21.93
CA PHE A 223 -8.36 -16.58 -20.67
C PHE A 223 -7.98 -15.74 -19.45
N LYS A 224 -6.86 -15.00 -19.52
CA LYS A 224 -6.38 -14.13 -18.42
C LYS A 224 -7.37 -13.04 -18.01
N LYS A 225 -8.33 -12.67 -18.87
CA LYS A 225 -9.35 -11.64 -18.64
C LYS A 225 -10.59 -12.12 -17.84
N GLN A 226 -10.65 -13.39 -17.44
CA GLN A 226 -11.86 -14.03 -16.89
C GLN A 226 -12.44 -13.50 -15.57
N GLY A 227 -11.83 -12.56 -14.87
CA GLY A 227 -12.54 -11.89 -13.78
C GLY A 227 -11.65 -11.44 -12.65
N SER A 228 -11.09 -10.24 -12.79
CA SER A 228 -10.82 -9.40 -11.62
C SER A 228 -12.12 -8.66 -11.32
N MET A 229 -12.85 -9.06 -10.29
CA MET A 229 -13.98 -8.26 -9.80
C MET A 229 -13.43 -7.38 -8.67
N ASP A 230 -13.03 -6.16 -9.00
CA ASP A 230 -12.80 -5.16 -7.96
C ASP A 230 -14.11 -5.03 -7.15
N TYR A 231 -14.02 -5.24 -5.85
CA TYR A 231 -15.14 -5.10 -4.94
C TYR A 231 -14.84 -4.03 -3.89
N PHE A 232 -15.88 -3.33 -3.46
CA PHE A 232 -15.78 -2.32 -2.42
C PHE A 232 -16.64 -2.72 -1.24
N ILE A 233 -16.07 -2.61 -0.03
CA ILE A 233 -16.82 -2.75 1.22
C ILE A 233 -17.07 -1.34 1.75
N HIS A 234 -18.33 -0.97 1.96
CA HIS A 234 -18.70 0.34 2.47
C HIS A 234 -18.58 0.41 4.01
N LYS A 235 -17.73 1.32 4.51
CA LYS A 235 -17.39 1.54 5.94
C LYS A 235 -18.61 1.80 6.83
N ASN A 236 -19.62 2.50 6.29
CA ASN A 236 -20.87 2.84 7.01
C ASN A 236 -22.09 2.83 6.06
N ALA A 237 -22.46 1.64 5.54
CA ALA A 237 -23.57 1.53 4.57
C ALA A 237 -24.90 2.05 5.14
N LEU A 238 -25.14 1.81 6.43
CA LEU A 238 -26.37 2.23 7.12
C LEU A 238 -26.54 3.75 7.13
N GLY A 239 -25.51 4.48 7.57
CA GLY A 239 -25.55 5.93 7.63
C GLY A 239 -25.67 6.54 6.23
N PHE A 240 -24.86 6.05 5.29
CA PHE A 240 -24.88 6.50 3.90
C PHE A 240 -26.26 6.33 3.26
N LEU A 241 -26.80 5.11 3.25
CA LEU A 241 -28.08 4.84 2.60
C LEU A 241 -29.24 5.55 3.29
N LYS A 242 -29.20 5.76 4.61
CA LYS A 242 -30.22 6.56 5.34
C LYS A 242 -30.21 8.02 4.90
N GLU A 243 -29.03 8.63 4.84
CA GLU A 243 -28.88 10.01 4.38
C GLU A 243 -29.39 10.15 2.94
N GLN A 244 -28.98 9.23 2.06
CA GLN A 244 -29.44 9.20 0.67
C GLN A 244 -30.95 8.99 0.55
N LEU A 245 -31.55 8.15 1.41
CA LEU A 245 -32.99 7.94 1.44
C LEU A 245 -33.74 9.21 1.87
N ASP A 246 -33.24 9.92 2.88
CA ASP A 246 -33.85 11.17 3.33
C ASP A 246 -33.81 12.25 2.22
N LEU A 247 -32.70 12.36 1.50
CA LEU A 247 -32.58 13.24 0.33
C LEU A 247 -33.53 12.84 -0.80
N TYR A 248 -33.60 11.54 -1.11
CA TYR A 248 -34.49 10.99 -2.13
C TYR A 248 -35.97 11.27 -1.81
N LEU A 249 -36.39 11.01 -0.57
CA LEU A 249 -37.76 11.26 -0.13
C LEU A 249 -38.09 12.75 -0.10
N PHE A 250 -37.14 13.60 0.27
CA PHE A 250 -37.31 15.05 0.19
C PHE A 250 -37.57 15.51 -1.25
N GLU A 251 -36.78 15.06 -2.21
CA GLU A 251 -37.04 15.37 -3.62
C GLU A 251 -38.40 14.86 -4.07
N TYR A 252 -38.76 13.64 -3.66
CA TYR A 252 -40.04 13.05 -4.01
C TYR A 252 -41.22 13.88 -3.47
N LEU A 253 -41.14 14.28 -2.20
CA LEU A 253 -42.17 15.08 -1.52
C LEU A 253 -42.30 16.49 -2.10
N PHE A 254 -41.19 17.17 -2.42
CA PHE A 254 -41.21 18.61 -2.71
C PHE A 254 -41.05 18.96 -4.20
N LYS A 255 -40.53 18.07 -5.04
CA LYS A 255 -40.35 18.33 -6.48
C LYS A 255 -41.36 17.60 -7.36
N GLU A 256 -41.79 16.39 -6.98
CA GLU A 256 -42.69 15.58 -7.80
C GLU A 256 -44.18 15.71 -7.41
N MET A 257 -44.47 16.06 -6.16
CA MET A 257 -45.85 16.13 -5.67
C MET A 257 -46.51 17.50 -5.84
N THR A 258 -47.81 17.47 -6.13
CA THR A 258 -48.67 18.65 -6.33
C THR A 258 -49.72 18.85 -5.23
N GLU A 259 -50.08 17.81 -4.47
CA GLU A 259 -51.04 17.87 -3.35
C GLU A 259 -50.50 17.13 -2.10
N PHE A 260 -50.73 17.71 -0.92
CA PHE A 260 -50.29 17.19 0.38
C PHE A 260 -51.49 16.78 1.23
N ASP A 261 -51.89 15.50 1.15
CA ASP A 261 -52.97 14.93 1.98
C ASP A 261 -52.46 13.83 2.94
N ASP A 262 -53.24 13.53 3.99
CA ASP A 262 -52.89 12.55 5.03
C ASP A 262 -52.70 11.12 4.48
N LYS A 263 -53.48 10.74 3.46
CA LYS A 263 -53.40 9.40 2.86
C LYS A 263 -52.07 9.23 2.13
N ARG A 264 -51.63 10.27 1.43
CA ARG A 264 -50.38 10.34 0.68
C ARG A 264 -49.17 10.37 1.60
N LEU A 265 -49.21 11.17 2.67
CA LEU A 265 -48.16 11.18 3.70
C LEU A 265 -48.00 9.80 4.35
N ASN A 266 -49.09 9.11 4.64
CA ASN A 266 -49.05 7.74 5.16
C ASN A 266 -48.45 6.75 4.15
N GLY A 267 -48.76 6.88 2.86
CA GLY A 267 -48.15 6.07 1.80
C GLY A 267 -46.63 6.23 1.73
N ILE A 268 -46.15 7.48 1.80
CA ILE A 268 -44.70 7.78 1.80
C ILE A 268 -44.02 7.28 3.07
N ASN A 269 -44.69 7.38 4.22
CA ASN A 269 -44.15 6.81 5.45
C ASN A 269 -44.01 5.28 5.36
N THR A 270 -44.97 4.59 4.74
CA THR A 270 -44.85 3.14 4.43
C THR A 270 -43.64 2.86 3.53
N ILE A 271 -43.43 3.65 2.47
CA ILE A 271 -42.26 3.52 1.58
C ILE A 271 -40.96 3.72 2.37
N LYS A 272 -40.90 4.75 3.22
CA LYS A 272 -39.74 5.02 4.09
C LYS A 272 -39.46 3.85 5.04
N GLU A 273 -40.48 3.32 5.71
CA GLU A 273 -40.33 2.20 6.64
C GLU A 273 -39.80 0.94 5.94
N VAL A 274 -40.35 0.59 4.77
CA VAL A 274 -39.86 -0.55 3.97
C VAL A 274 -38.44 -0.31 3.48
N ALA A 275 -38.14 0.89 2.94
CA ALA A 275 -36.79 1.22 2.50
C ALA A 275 -35.77 1.13 3.64
N LEU A 276 -36.11 1.64 4.84
CA LEU A 276 -35.26 1.52 6.03
C LEU A 276 -35.02 0.07 6.45
N GLN A 277 -36.02 -0.80 6.31
CA GLN A 277 -35.86 -2.23 6.60
C GLN A 277 -34.91 -2.90 5.60
N VAL A 278 -35.03 -2.58 4.31
CA VAL A 278 -34.10 -3.06 3.27
C VAL A 278 -32.68 -2.53 3.52
N ILE A 279 -32.55 -1.26 3.91
CA ILE A 279 -31.25 -0.66 4.27
C ILE A 279 -30.63 -1.40 5.46
N SER A 280 -31.42 -1.73 6.49
CA SER A 280 -30.92 -2.48 7.66
C SER A 280 -30.34 -3.83 7.26
N LEU A 281 -31.11 -4.60 6.47
CA LEU A 281 -30.71 -5.92 5.95
C LEU A 281 -29.39 -5.83 5.16
N VAL A 282 -29.31 -4.90 4.21
CA VAL A 282 -28.09 -4.72 3.40
C VAL A 282 -26.90 -4.30 4.26
N SER A 283 -27.13 -3.43 5.25
CA SER A 283 -26.06 -2.89 6.09
C SER A 283 -25.55 -3.89 7.13
N GLU A 284 -26.40 -4.76 7.66
CA GLU A 284 -26.00 -5.84 8.58
C GLU A 284 -24.94 -6.72 7.95
N PHE A 285 -25.17 -7.17 6.71
CA PHE A 285 -24.20 -7.98 5.99
C PHE A 285 -22.91 -7.20 5.68
N GLU A 286 -23.05 -5.95 5.23
CA GLU A 286 -21.88 -5.10 4.93
C GLU A 286 -21.00 -4.87 6.17
N ASN A 287 -21.62 -4.71 7.35
CA ASN A 287 -20.91 -4.58 8.62
C ASN A 287 -20.10 -5.84 8.95
N GLU A 288 -20.62 -7.03 8.67
CA GLU A 288 -19.87 -8.28 8.84
C GLU A 288 -18.65 -8.32 7.91
N LEU A 289 -18.79 -7.91 6.65
CA LEU A 289 -17.65 -7.75 5.74
C LEU A 289 -16.62 -6.76 6.28
N CYS A 290 -17.07 -5.60 6.80
CA CYS A 290 -16.18 -4.62 7.44
C CYS A 290 -15.44 -5.21 8.64
N LYS A 291 -16.11 -5.99 9.49
CA LYS A 291 -15.48 -6.66 10.65
C LYS A 291 -14.39 -7.63 10.19
N ILE A 292 -14.68 -8.49 9.22
CA ILE A 292 -13.72 -9.46 8.68
C ILE A 292 -12.53 -8.73 8.01
N TRP A 293 -12.81 -7.66 7.27
CA TRP A 293 -11.79 -6.85 6.63
C TRP A 293 -10.89 -6.15 7.64
N ASN A 294 -11.44 -5.59 8.71
CA ASN A 294 -10.69 -4.84 9.74
C ASN A 294 -10.13 -5.71 10.87
N LYS A 295 -10.42 -7.01 10.87
CA LYS A 295 -9.88 -7.96 11.85
C LYS A 295 -8.34 -8.02 11.74
N PRO A 296 -7.60 -7.74 12.83
CA PRO A 296 -6.16 -8.01 12.88
C PRO A 296 -5.81 -9.46 12.50
N ARG A 297 -4.65 -9.64 11.89
CA ARG A 297 -4.25 -10.92 11.30
C ARG A 297 -3.42 -11.75 12.27
N PHE A 298 -3.60 -13.07 12.21
CA PHE A 298 -2.66 -14.00 12.87
C PHE A 298 -1.30 -13.93 12.19
N VAL A 299 -0.24 -13.98 12.99
CA VAL A 299 1.13 -14.15 12.49
C VAL A 299 1.34 -15.62 12.14
N LEU A 300 1.83 -15.87 10.93
CA LEU A 300 2.04 -17.20 10.38
C LEU A 300 3.51 -17.41 10.02
N ASN A 301 4.02 -18.62 10.32
CA ASN A 301 5.33 -19.11 9.89
C ASN A 301 6.48 -18.15 10.20
N SER A 302 6.48 -17.55 11.40
CA SER A 302 7.59 -16.73 11.87
C SER A 302 8.90 -17.50 11.82
N HIS A 303 9.99 -16.79 11.55
CA HIS A 303 11.36 -17.29 11.65
C HIS A 303 12.32 -16.10 11.77
N PHE A 304 13.56 -16.39 12.15
CA PHE A 304 14.62 -15.41 12.32
C PHE A 304 15.74 -15.69 11.34
N ILE A 305 16.33 -14.61 10.83
CA ILE A 305 17.58 -14.64 10.09
C ILE A 305 18.62 -13.95 10.95
N VAL A 306 19.65 -14.71 11.33
CA VAL A 306 20.66 -14.29 12.30
C VAL A 306 22.03 -14.52 11.69
N SER A 307 22.88 -13.50 11.63
CA SER A 307 24.25 -13.69 11.18
C SER A 307 25.11 -14.45 12.20
N LEU A 308 26.12 -15.20 11.72
CA LEU A 308 26.97 -16.02 12.59
C LEU A 308 27.74 -15.21 13.64
N ASP A 309 28.15 -13.97 13.36
CA ASP A 309 28.80 -13.08 14.32
C ASP A 309 27.91 -12.77 15.51
N GLN A 310 26.61 -12.59 15.29
CA GLN A 310 25.65 -12.32 16.36
C GLN A 310 25.44 -13.54 17.25
N LEU A 311 25.39 -14.74 16.66
CA LEU A 311 25.34 -16.00 17.44
C LEU A 311 26.63 -16.23 18.24
N LYS A 312 27.80 -15.96 17.63
CA LYS A 312 29.10 -16.05 18.31
C LYS A 312 29.20 -15.05 19.46
N ALA A 313 28.73 -13.82 19.27
CA ALA A 313 28.69 -12.80 20.32
C ALA A 313 27.81 -13.21 21.52
N LYS A 314 26.81 -14.07 21.30
CA LYS A 314 25.96 -14.66 22.34
C LYS A 314 26.50 -15.98 22.92
N ASN A 315 27.70 -16.42 22.52
CA ASN A 315 28.29 -17.71 22.89
C ASN A 315 27.39 -18.93 22.55
N TYR A 316 26.62 -18.84 21.46
CA TYR A 316 25.77 -19.94 21.01
C TYR A 316 26.61 -21.09 20.42
N ASP A 317 26.27 -22.33 20.77
CA ASP A 317 26.96 -23.53 20.28
C ASP A 317 26.56 -23.84 18.82
N LEU A 318 27.40 -23.39 17.88
CA LEU A 318 27.19 -23.60 16.45
C LEU A 318 27.20 -25.08 16.03
N ASN A 319 27.72 -26.01 16.87
CA ASN A 319 27.69 -27.43 16.55
C ASN A 319 26.26 -27.99 16.49
N LYS A 320 25.32 -27.38 17.23
CA LYS A 320 23.89 -27.73 17.14
C LYS A 320 23.34 -27.50 15.74
N ILE A 321 23.81 -26.45 15.05
CA ILE A 321 23.40 -26.13 13.68
C ILE A 321 24.10 -27.09 12.70
N THR A 322 25.42 -27.25 12.79
CA THR A 322 26.18 -28.05 11.80
C THR A 322 25.84 -29.53 11.84
N ASN A 323 25.47 -30.06 13.02
CA ASN A 323 25.08 -31.47 13.18
C ASN A 323 23.59 -31.71 12.89
N HIS A 324 22.80 -30.66 12.63
CA HIS A 324 21.37 -30.80 12.38
C HIS A 324 21.09 -31.37 10.98
N LYS A 325 20.09 -32.26 10.88
CA LYS A 325 19.72 -32.95 9.63
C LYS A 325 19.39 -32.02 8.45
N ASN A 326 18.94 -30.79 8.73
CA ASN A 326 18.58 -29.80 7.71
C ASN A 326 19.72 -28.82 7.37
N TYR A 327 20.90 -28.92 8.01
CA TYR A 327 22.05 -28.06 7.71
C TYR A 327 22.42 -28.01 6.21
N PRO A 328 22.38 -29.13 5.45
CA PRO A 328 22.64 -29.08 4.00
C PRO A 328 21.69 -28.16 3.22
N LYS A 329 20.45 -27.94 3.70
CA LYS A 329 19.51 -27.00 3.06
C LYS A 329 19.94 -25.55 3.25
N GLN A 330 20.42 -25.21 4.45
CA GLN A 330 20.97 -23.88 4.74
C GLN A 330 22.23 -23.60 3.91
N VAL A 331 23.12 -24.60 3.78
CA VAL A 331 24.32 -24.48 2.95
C VAL A 331 23.95 -24.25 1.49
N LYS A 332 22.97 -25.00 0.97
CA LYS A 332 22.47 -24.82 -0.40
C LYS A 332 21.91 -23.40 -0.59
N GLU A 333 21.15 -22.87 0.35
CA GLU A 333 20.66 -21.49 0.27
C GLU A 333 21.80 -20.46 0.19
N TRP A 334 22.86 -20.61 1.00
CA TRP A 334 24.02 -19.71 0.93
C TRP A 334 24.72 -19.77 -0.42
N GLN A 335 24.83 -20.97 -1.00
CA GLN A 335 25.37 -21.19 -2.34
C GLN A 335 24.50 -20.54 -3.41
N ASP A 336 23.19 -20.74 -3.37
CA ASP A 336 22.23 -20.14 -4.30
C ASP A 336 22.21 -18.60 -4.22
N LEU A 337 22.55 -18.04 -3.05
CA LEU A 337 22.71 -16.59 -2.83
C LEU A 337 24.11 -16.06 -3.21
N ASN A 338 25.03 -16.92 -3.61
CA ASN A 338 26.42 -16.60 -3.93
C ASN A 338 27.15 -15.88 -2.78
N LEU A 339 26.89 -16.31 -1.55
CA LEU A 339 27.65 -15.89 -0.39
C LEU A 339 28.95 -16.70 -0.34
N LYS A 340 30.09 -16.03 -0.11
CA LYS A 340 31.40 -16.69 -0.11
C LYS A 340 31.43 -17.82 0.91
N THR A 341 31.68 -19.04 0.47
CA THR A 341 31.95 -20.18 1.35
C THR A 341 33.41 -20.58 1.19
N THR A 342 34.26 -20.26 2.17
CA THR A 342 35.59 -20.90 2.28
C THR A 342 35.42 -22.37 2.65
N ASP A 343 36.46 -23.18 2.45
CA ASP A 343 36.45 -24.62 2.76
C ASP A 343 36.13 -24.94 4.24
N ASN A 344 36.25 -23.94 5.13
CA ASN A 344 35.78 -23.99 6.51
C ASN A 344 34.64 -22.96 6.73
N PHE A 345 33.40 -23.40 6.55
CA PHE A 345 32.19 -22.55 6.59
C PHE A 345 32.00 -21.75 7.88
N LEU A 346 32.54 -22.22 9.02
CA LEU A 346 32.47 -21.53 10.32
C LEU A 346 33.38 -20.29 10.40
N GLU A 347 34.30 -20.11 9.45
CA GLU A 347 35.20 -18.95 9.36
C GLU A 347 34.55 -17.73 8.70
N ASN A 348 33.42 -17.88 8.01
CA ASN A 348 32.70 -16.73 7.48
C ASN A 348 31.89 -16.07 8.61
N GLU A 349 32.30 -14.86 8.98
CA GLU A 349 31.76 -14.12 10.12
C GLU A 349 30.27 -13.77 9.96
N PHE A 350 29.79 -13.46 8.75
CA PHE A 350 28.48 -12.82 8.57
C PHE A 350 27.41 -13.68 7.90
N LEU A 351 27.64 -14.99 7.69
CA LEU A 351 26.65 -15.84 7.00
C LEU A 351 25.28 -15.78 7.70
N PRO A 352 24.18 -15.54 6.96
CA PRO A 352 22.84 -15.41 7.52
C PRO A 352 22.22 -16.80 7.76
N LEU A 353 22.15 -17.25 9.00
CA LEU A 353 21.41 -18.46 9.38
C LEU A 353 19.91 -18.18 9.37
N ASP A 354 19.13 -18.99 8.67
CA ASP A 354 17.67 -18.93 8.67
C ASP A 354 17.07 -20.06 9.53
N THR A 355 16.39 -19.68 10.62
CA THR A 355 15.74 -20.64 11.53
C THR A 355 14.58 -21.40 10.90
N LEU A 356 14.11 -21.02 9.69
CA LEU A 356 13.12 -21.76 8.91
C LEU A 356 13.51 -23.24 8.74
N TYR A 357 14.81 -23.54 8.60
CA TYR A 357 15.33 -24.90 8.47
C TYR A 357 15.54 -25.63 9.82
N PHE A 358 15.47 -24.91 10.94
CA PHE A 358 15.83 -25.37 12.29
C PHE A 358 14.70 -25.04 13.29
N LYS A 359 13.47 -25.44 12.95
CA LYS A 359 12.26 -25.12 13.76
C LYS A 359 12.33 -25.57 15.21
N ASP A 360 13.04 -26.66 15.48
CA ASP A 360 13.33 -27.18 16.82
C ASP A 360 14.31 -26.30 17.63
N LEU A 361 15.15 -25.52 16.95
CA LEU A 361 16.11 -24.59 17.57
C LEU A 361 15.63 -23.13 17.54
N GLU A 362 14.52 -22.83 16.85
CA GLU A 362 14.06 -21.46 16.64
C GLU A 362 13.79 -20.71 17.94
N GLU A 363 13.04 -21.30 18.88
CA GLU A 363 12.76 -20.68 20.17
C GLU A 363 14.03 -20.50 21.01
N GLU A 364 14.98 -21.45 20.95
CA GLU A 364 16.27 -21.32 21.63
C GLU A 364 17.03 -20.09 21.08
N ILE A 365 17.11 -19.95 19.76
CA ILE A 365 17.80 -18.84 19.08
C ILE A 365 17.08 -17.51 19.31
N LYS A 366 15.74 -17.48 19.21
CA LYS A 366 14.89 -16.31 19.43
C LYS A 366 15.10 -15.71 20.82
N ASN A 367 15.22 -16.56 21.84
CA ASN A 367 15.42 -16.13 23.23
C ASN A 367 16.82 -15.53 23.52
N LEU A 368 17.77 -15.60 22.58
CA LEU A 368 19.10 -14.96 22.71
C LEU A 368 19.05 -13.44 22.46
N PHE A 369 18.05 -12.98 21.72
CA PHE A 369 17.97 -11.60 21.21
C PHE A 369 16.77 -10.88 21.80
N SER A 370 17.02 -9.70 22.34
CA SER A 370 15.95 -8.77 22.69
C SER A 370 15.44 -8.03 21.46
N GLU A 371 14.21 -7.48 21.52
CA GLU A 371 13.65 -6.63 20.44
C GLU A 371 14.54 -5.44 20.07
N ASP A 372 15.43 -4.99 20.97
CA ASP A 372 16.37 -3.91 20.66
C ASP A 372 17.54 -4.34 19.78
N GLU A 373 17.84 -5.64 19.78
CA GLU A 373 18.89 -6.27 18.98
C GLU A 373 18.37 -6.75 17.61
N ILE A 374 17.04 -6.73 17.41
CA ILE A 374 16.42 -7.03 16.12
C ILE A 374 16.52 -5.78 15.22
N ASN A 375 17.27 -5.88 14.14
CA ASN A 375 17.48 -4.79 13.19
C ASN A 375 16.29 -4.62 12.25
N GLY A 376 15.57 -5.69 11.92
CA GLY A 376 14.54 -5.63 10.89
C GLY A 376 13.39 -6.59 11.09
N THR A 377 12.21 -6.22 10.59
CA THR A 377 11.06 -7.12 10.45
C THR A 377 10.56 -7.10 9.01
N LEU A 378 10.49 -8.26 8.37
CA LEU A 378 9.91 -8.44 7.04
C LEU A 378 8.56 -9.15 7.13
N ILE A 379 7.53 -8.54 6.56
CA ILE A 379 6.15 -9.02 6.69
C ILE A 379 5.56 -9.30 5.32
N LYS A 380 5.24 -10.57 5.08
CA LYS A 380 4.51 -10.98 3.87
C LYS A 380 3.02 -10.80 4.08
N SER A 381 2.46 -9.70 3.56
CA SER A 381 1.04 -9.40 3.71
C SER A 381 0.57 -8.28 2.80
N GLU A 382 -0.74 -8.23 2.61
CA GLU A 382 -1.44 -7.05 2.13
C GLU A 382 -1.19 -5.88 3.10
N ASN A 383 -0.75 -4.73 2.58
CA ASN A 383 -0.17 -3.68 3.41
C ASN A 383 -1.19 -2.94 4.29
N TYR A 384 -2.46 -2.79 3.89
CA TYR A 384 -3.48 -2.28 4.81
C TYR A 384 -3.67 -3.24 6.00
N GLN A 385 -3.74 -4.55 5.72
CA GLN A 385 -3.90 -5.56 6.77
C GLN A 385 -2.72 -5.61 7.73
N ALA A 386 -1.51 -5.45 7.21
CA ALA A 386 -0.31 -5.39 8.02
C ALA A 386 -0.31 -4.12 8.90
N LEU A 387 -0.54 -2.94 8.33
CA LEU A 387 -0.60 -1.68 9.09
C LEU A 387 -1.67 -1.75 10.19
N ASN A 388 -2.85 -2.30 9.89
CA ASN A 388 -3.93 -2.46 10.87
C ASN A 388 -3.57 -3.47 11.98
N SER A 389 -2.85 -4.55 11.65
CA SER A 389 -2.38 -5.53 12.63
C SER A 389 -1.24 -5.01 13.52
N LEU A 390 -0.47 -4.04 13.01
CA LEU A 390 0.67 -3.43 13.70
C LEU A 390 0.32 -2.18 14.51
N LYS A 391 -0.92 -1.66 14.37
CA LYS A 391 -1.33 -0.34 14.88
C LYS A 391 -1.10 -0.13 16.38
N ASN A 392 -1.19 -1.19 17.18
CA ASN A 392 -1.03 -1.10 18.64
C ASN A 392 0.44 -1.20 19.05
N ARG A 393 1.22 -2.09 18.40
CA ARG A 393 2.65 -2.27 18.68
C ARG A 393 3.52 -1.09 18.29
N TYR A 394 3.22 -0.45 17.17
CA TYR A 394 4.05 0.63 16.62
C TYR A 394 3.33 1.99 16.64
N LYS A 395 2.36 2.16 17.55
CA LYS A 395 1.65 3.42 17.70
C LYS A 395 2.63 4.52 18.08
N GLU A 396 2.71 5.57 17.26
CA GLU A 396 3.57 6.74 17.50
C GLU A 396 5.05 6.39 17.74
N THR A 397 5.57 5.32 17.11
CA THR A 397 6.97 4.90 17.25
C THR A 397 7.81 5.10 15.98
N ILE A 398 7.21 5.26 14.81
CA ILE A 398 7.93 5.29 13.53
C ILE A 398 8.55 6.68 13.30
N ASP A 399 9.85 6.73 13.01
CA ASP A 399 10.60 7.97 12.74
C ASP A 399 10.50 8.40 11.28
N CYS A 400 10.62 7.45 10.35
CA CYS A 400 10.56 7.74 8.92
C CYS A 400 9.72 6.70 8.19
N ILE A 401 8.77 7.17 7.38
CA ILE A 401 8.06 6.35 6.42
C ILE A 401 8.53 6.74 5.03
N TYR A 402 8.96 5.76 4.24
CA TYR A 402 9.14 5.94 2.79
C TYR A 402 8.27 4.92 2.08
N ILE A 403 7.53 5.36 1.05
CA ILE A 403 6.77 4.46 0.19
C ILE A 403 6.91 4.83 -1.29
N ASP A 404 6.81 3.82 -2.12
CA ASP A 404 6.78 3.90 -3.58
C ASP A 404 5.52 3.19 -4.12
N PRO A 405 4.32 3.81 -3.96
CA PRO A 405 3.07 3.20 -4.40
C PRO A 405 3.00 3.07 -5.93
N PRO A 406 2.06 2.27 -6.49
CA PRO A 406 1.81 2.23 -7.93
C PRO A 406 1.46 3.63 -8.48
N TYR A 407 2.05 4.04 -9.60
CA TYR A 407 1.89 5.39 -10.15
C TYR A 407 0.61 5.59 -10.98
N ASN A 408 -0.13 4.51 -11.24
CA ASN A 408 -1.35 4.46 -12.02
C ASN A 408 -1.18 4.93 -13.48
N THR A 409 -0.08 4.54 -14.14
CA THR A 409 0.27 4.98 -15.51
C THR A 409 -0.63 4.41 -16.60
N GLN A 410 -1.61 3.57 -16.24
CA GLN A 410 -2.49 2.81 -17.14
C GLN A 410 -1.74 1.78 -18.01
N ASN A 411 -0.50 1.42 -17.63
CA ASN A 411 0.29 0.39 -18.30
C ASN A 411 0.23 -0.95 -17.55
N ASN A 412 -0.12 -2.04 -18.24
CA ASN A 412 -0.26 -3.38 -17.64
C ASN A 412 1.05 -4.19 -17.59
N GLU A 413 2.16 -3.62 -18.06
CA GLU A 413 3.47 -4.28 -18.14
C GLU A 413 4.17 -4.47 -16.78
N PHE A 414 3.75 -3.74 -15.72
CA PHE A 414 4.39 -3.82 -14.40
C PHE A 414 3.89 -5.01 -13.55
N ILE A 415 4.69 -5.44 -12.58
CA ILE A 415 4.34 -6.53 -11.63
C ILE A 415 3.12 -6.17 -10.77
N TYR A 416 2.90 -4.89 -10.46
CA TYR A 416 1.71 -4.39 -9.78
C TYR A 416 0.56 -4.09 -10.75
N ALA A 417 -0.67 -4.06 -10.25
CA ALA A 417 -1.72 -3.38 -11.01
C ALA A 417 -1.39 -1.89 -11.05
N ASP A 418 -1.42 -1.31 -12.25
CA ASP A 418 -1.08 0.09 -12.51
C ASP A 418 -2.15 0.76 -13.40
N ASN A 419 -3.33 0.13 -13.45
CA ASN A 419 -4.48 0.49 -14.28
C ASN A 419 -5.75 0.69 -13.44
N PHE A 420 -5.59 1.22 -12.22
CA PHE A 420 -6.72 1.48 -11.35
C PHE A 420 -7.57 2.62 -11.91
N LYS A 421 -8.88 2.55 -11.66
CA LYS A 421 -9.67 3.79 -11.65
C LYS A 421 -9.09 4.69 -10.57
N ARG A 422 -8.87 5.97 -10.88
CA ARG A 422 -8.30 6.95 -9.93
C ARG A 422 -8.99 6.95 -8.57
N SER A 423 -10.32 6.80 -8.56
CA SER A 423 -11.13 6.68 -7.34
C SER A 423 -10.75 5.48 -6.48
N SER A 424 -10.51 4.32 -7.10
CA SER A 424 -10.05 3.10 -6.43
C SER A 424 -8.65 3.31 -5.84
N TRP A 425 -7.76 3.94 -6.61
CA TRP A 425 -6.39 4.23 -6.17
C TRP A 425 -6.36 5.16 -4.96
N LEU A 426 -7.15 6.25 -4.99
CA LEU A 426 -7.25 7.18 -3.86
C LEU A 426 -7.80 6.51 -2.60
N SER A 427 -8.82 5.65 -2.73
CA SER A 427 -9.38 4.90 -1.60
C SER A 427 -8.38 3.91 -1.00
N MET A 428 -7.59 3.27 -1.86
CA MET A 428 -6.50 2.40 -1.43
C MET A 428 -5.47 3.20 -0.62
N MET A 429 -5.04 4.35 -1.12
CA MET A 429 -4.05 5.20 -0.46
C MET A 429 -4.58 5.82 0.83
N ASP A 430 -5.81 6.34 0.84
CA ASP A 430 -6.43 7.00 2.00
C ASP A 430 -6.39 6.10 3.25
N ASN A 431 -6.94 4.89 3.12
CA ASN A 431 -6.98 3.89 4.18
C ASN A 431 -5.58 3.56 4.76
N ARG A 432 -4.52 3.59 3.93
CA ARG A 432 -3.15 3.31 4.35
C ARG A 432 -2.50 4.53 4.99
N LEU A 433 -2.71 5.71 4.40
CA LEU A 433 -2.18 6.98 4.89
C LEU A 433 -2.74 7.31 6.28
N GLU A 434 -4.02 7.05 6.54
CA GLU A 434 -4.62 7.22 7.86
C GLU A 434 -3.93 6.36 8.94
N LEU A 435 -3.62 5.10 8.62
CA LEU A 435 -2.90 4.20 9.54
C LEU A 435 -1.44 4.61 9.68
N ALA A 436 -0.76 4.89 8.57
CA ALA A 436 0.63 5.35 8.55
C ALA A 436 0.82 6.62 9.40
N HIS A 437 -0.10 7.58 9.30
CA HIS A 437 -0.09 8.79 10.12
C HIS A 437 -0.20 8.48 11.62
N LYS A 438 -0.99 7.46 12.04
CA LYS A 438 -1.10 7.04 13.44
C LYS A 438 0.14 6.31 13.98
N LEU A 439 0.94 5.72 13.09
CA LEU A 439 2.18 5.03 13.45
C LEU A 439 3.38 5.99 13.60
N LEU A 440 3.38 7.12 12.88
CA LEU A 440 4.43 8.13 12.99
C LEU A 440 4.50 8.72 14.41
N ASN A 441 5.71 8.78 14.95
CA ASN A 441 5.98 9.53 16.17
C ASN A 441 5.89 11.04 15.92
N ASP A 442 5.88 11.83 17.00
CA ASP A 442 5.68 13.28 16.94
C ASP A 442 6.75 14.04 16.12
N LYS A 443 7.97 13.50 16.00
CA LYS A 443 9.03 14.05 15.13
C LYS A 443 9.07 13.41 13.76
N GLY A 444 8.18 12.45 13.49
CA GLY A 444 8.23 11.60 12.33
C GLY A 444 7.91 12.31 11.02
N VAL A 445 8.43 11.75 9.92
CA VAL A 445 8.26 12.28 8.56
C VAL A 445 7.92 11.16 7.58
N MET A 446 7.10 11.49 6.58
CA MET A 446 6.69 10.60 5.51
C MET A 446 7.14 11.15 4.15
N PHE A 447 7.74 10.27 3.35
CA PHE A 447 8.16 10.50 1.98
C PHE A 447 7.36 9.57 1.04
N VAL A 448 6.74 10.13 0.00
CA VAL A 448 5.97 9.35 -0.98
C VAL A 448 6.44 9.67 -2.39
N SER A 449 7.05 8.67 -3.05
CA SER A 449 7.42 8.77 -4.47
C SER A 449 6.20 8.68 -5.36
N ILE A 450 6.12 9.53 -6.40
CA ILE A 450 4.99 9.56 -7.33
C ILE A 450 5.39 10.22 -8.66
N ASP A 451 4.66 9.93 -9.75
CA ASP A 451 4.77 10.66 -11.02
C ASP A 451 3.62 11.66 -11.23
N ASP A 452 3.56 12.29 -12.41
CA ASP A 452 2.59 13.31 -12.75
C ASP A 452 1.13 12.81 -12.86
N ASN A 453 0.88 11.50 -12.93
CA ASN A 453 -0.48 10.97 -13.08
C ASN A 453 -1.33 11.18 -11.83
N GLU A 454 -0.75 10.96 -10.65
CA GLU A 454 -1.47 10.98 -9.37
C GLU A 454 -0.94 12.01 -8.36
N GLN A 455 0.18 12.70 -8.63
CA GLN A 455 0.81 13.63 -7.68
C GLN A 455 -0.13 14.68 -7.08
N ALA A 456 -0.96 15.33 -7.90
CA ALA A 456 -1.85 16.39 -7.44
C ALA A 456 -2.98 15.85 -6.53
N TYR A 457 -3.52 14.68 -6.87
CA TYR A 457 -4.58 14.04 -6.09
C TYR A 457 -4.04 13.47 -4.78
N LEU A 458 -2.87 12.84 -4.83
CA LEU A 458 -2.17 12.37 -3.65
C LEU A 458 -1.81 13.52 -2.71
N LYS A 459 -1.33 14.66 -3.22
CA LYS A 459 -1.06 15.86 -2.41
C LYS A 459 -2.31 16.33 -1.66
N THR A 460 -3.45 16.41 -2.36
CA THR A 460 -4.72 16.82 -1.75
C THR A 460 -5.17 15.83 -0.67
N LEU A 461 -5.04 14.53 -0.94
CA LEU A 461 -5.36 13.48 0.02
C LEU A 461 -4.44 13.54 1.26
N MET A 462 -3.14 13.72 1.07
CA MET A 462 -2.19 13.85 2.17
C MET A 462 -2.42 15.14 2.97
N ASP A 463 -2.83 16.24 2.33
CA ASP A 463 -3.26 17.44 3.04
C ASP A 463 -4.43 17.14 3.98
N GLU A 464 -5.44 16.39 3.55
CA GLU A 464 -6.55 16.00 4.44
C GLU A 464 -6.07 15.14 5.60
N VAL A 465 -5.31 14.07 5.32
CA VAL A 465 -4.84 13.12 6.35
C VAL A 465 -3.92 13.78 7.38
N PHE A 466 -2.99 14.64 6.94
CA PHE A 466 -1.97 15.24 7.82
C PHE A 466 -2.39 16.59 8.41
N ASN A 467 -3.28 17.36 7.77
CA ASN A 467 -3.68 18.69 8.25
C ASN A 467 -5.03 18.71 8.98
N GLY A 468 -5.77 17.59 9.06
CA GLY A 468 -7.10 17.46 9.68
C GLY A 468 -7.26 17.89 11.16
N GLY A 469 -6.23 18.50 11.76
CA GLY A 469 -6.25 19.18 13.06
C GLY A 469 -5.95 20.69 13.01
N GLY A 470 -5.90 21.32 11.82
CA GLY A 470 -5.71 22.77 11.66
C GLY A 470 -4.26 23.26 11.48
N GLY A 471 -3.35 22.40 11.02
CA GLY A 471 -1.93 22.73 10.77
C GLY A 471 -1.52 22.74 9.29
N ASP A 472 -0.33 23.24 8.98
CA ASP A 472 0.36 23.07 7.68
C ASP A 472 1.53 22.09 7.87
N ASN A 473 1.23 20.80 7.72
CA ASN A 473 2.17 19.69 7.89
C ASN A 473 2.84 19.27 6.57
N PHE A 474 2.55 19.97 5.47
CA PHE A 474 3.32 19.82 4.25
C PHE A 474 4.71 20.42 4.44
N VAL A 475 5.75 19.66 4.06
CA VAL A 475 7.14 20.09 4.21
C VAL A 475 7.70 20.54 2.86
N ASN A 476 7.61 19.67 1.84
CA ASN A 476 8.23 19.94 0.54
C ASN A 476 7.74 18.95 -0.55
N CYS A 477 8.05 19.26 -1.81
CA CYS A 477 7.82 18.37 -2.96
C CYS A 477 9.13 18.25 -3.76
N LEU A 478 9.93 17.21 -3.48
CA LEU A 478 11.25 17.03 -4.07
C LEU A 478 11.15 16.61 -5.54
N ALA A 479 12.04 17.12 -6.39
CA ALA A 479 12.18 16.69 -7.77
C ALA A 479 13.40 15.78 -7.93
N VAL A 480 13.21 14.56 -8.45
CA VAL A 480 14.30 13.57 -8.67
C VAL A 480 14.41 13.25 -10.15
N LYS A 481 15.63 13.26 -10.69
CA LYS A 481 15.85 13.14 -12.13
C LYS A 481 15.46 11.77 -12.69
N ARG A 482 14.62 11.77 -13.72
CA ARG A 482 14.30 10.58 -14.53
C ARG A 482 15.39 10.32 -15.56
N GLY A 483 15.48 9.06 -16.01
CA GLY A 483 16.30 8.71 -17.18
C GLY A 483 15.82 9.46 -18.43
N THR A 484 16.73 10.10 -19.16
CA THR A 484 16.40 10.83 -20.38
C THR A 484 16.10 9.84 -21.52
N LYS A 485 14.82 9.63 -21.84
CA LYS A 485 14.42 8.89 -23.05
C LYS A 485 14.44 9.84 -24.25
N SER A 486 15.52 9.82 -25.01
CA SER A 486 15.71 10.65 -26.23
C SER A 486 14.87 10.17 -27.44
N LEU A 487 13.81 9.37 -27.25
CA LEU A 487 13.04 8.80 -28.36
C LEU A 487 12.44 9.90 -29.26
N ASN A 488 12.05 11.03 -28.67
CA ASN A 488 11.49 12.17 -29.39
C ASN A 488 12.50 12.88 -30.32
N SER A 489 13.82 12.71 -30.12
CA SER A 489 14.84 13.32 -30.99
C SER A 489 14.99 12.60 -32.34
N GLN A 490 14.36 11.43 -32.50
CA GLN A 490 14.39 10.65 -33.73
C GLN A 490 13.26 11.04 -34.71
N PHE A 491 12.31 11.86 -34.27
CA PHE A 491 11.18 12.30 -35.08
C PHE A 491 11.36 13.74 -35.54
N ASN A 492 10.99 14.03 -36.80
CA ASN A 492 11.02 15.38 -37.36
C ASN A 492 10.00 16.33 -36.70
N GLN A 493 8.98 15.79 -36.03
CA GLN A 493 7.96 16.54 -35.31
C GLN A 493 7.86 16.05 -33.86
N ILE A 494 8.13 16.95 -32.92
CA ILE A 494 8.08 16.67 -31.48
C ILE A 494 6.66 16.94 -30.99
N LYS A 495 5.90 15.89 -30.66
CA LYS A 495 4.52 15.99 -30.16
C LYS A 495 4.43 16.31 -28.67
N SER A 496 5.51 16.10 -27.91
CA SER A 496 5.58 16.36 -26.46
C SER A 496 7.01 16.54 -26.00
N LEU A 497 7.21 17.28 -24.90
CA LEU A 497 8.51 17.39 -24.24
C LEU A 497 8.78 16.17 -23.36
N ASN A 498 10.06 15.87 -23.14
CA ASN A 498 10.46 14.78 -22.26
C ASN A 498 10.18 15.15 -20.78
N VAL A 499 9.53 14.26 -20.05
CA VAL A 499 9.35 14.39 -18.60
C VAL A 499 10.69 14.13 -17.90
N ALA A 500 11.24 15.14 -17.23
CA ALA A 500 12.62 15.12 -16.74
C ALA A 500 12.78 14.64 -15.29
N PHE A 501 11.71 14.64 -14.49
CA PHE A 501 11.75 14.30 -13.07
C PHE A 501 10.48 13.60 -12.59
N GLU A 502 10.61 12.86 -11.49
CA GLU A 502 9.53 12.35 -10.64
C GLU A 502 9.49 13.17 -9.34
N TYR A 503 8.41 13.02 -8.57
CA TYR A 503 8.14 13.79 -7.37
C TYR A 503 8.29 12.93 -6.12
N ILE A 504 8.73 13.55 -5.03
CA ILE A 504 8.61 12.98 -3.68
C ILE A 504 7.89 13.98 -2.79
N LEU A 505 6.68 13.65 -2.36
CA LEU A 505 5.93 14.44 -1.39
C LEU A 505 6.47 14.18 0.01
N VAL A 506 6.66 15.26 0.79
CA VAL A 506 7.19 15.20 2.15
C VAL A 506 6.21 15.83 3.13
N TYR A 507 5.80 15.05 4.13
CA TYR A 507 4.88 15.47 5.20
C TYR A 507 5.44 15.13 6.57
N LYS A 508 5.32 16.05 7.52
CA LYS A 508 5.70 15.84 8.91
C LYS A 508 4.47 15.46 9.74
N LYS A 509 4.68 14.70 10.82
CA LYS A 509 3.61 14.41 11.79
C LYS A 509 3.14 15.67 12.53
N SER A 510 4.09 16.46 13.01
CA SER A 510 3.83 17.69 13.75
C SER A 510 4.92 18.74 13.52
N ASN A 511 4.78 19.90 14.16
CA ASN A 511 5.77 20.98 14.09
C ASN A 511 7.11 20.66 14.78
N ASN A 512 7.23 19.51 15.45
CA ASN A 512 8.45 19.08 16.13
C ASN A 512 9.46 18.39 15.19
N PHE A 513 9.11 18.14 13.93
CA PHE A 513 10.01 17.63 12.91
C PHE A 513 11.16 18.62 12.60
N TYR A 514 12.35 18.07 12.45
CA TYR A 514 13.52 18.75 11.91
C TYR A 514 14.34 17.77 11.06
N TYR A 515 15.05 18.29 10.06
CA TYR A 515 16.04 17.48 9.34
C TYR A 515 17.22 17.16 10.25
N VAL A 516 17.49 15.88 10.44
CA VAL A 516 18.55 15.38 11.32
C VAL A 516 19.92 15.70 10.75
N ASN A 517 20.17 15.31 9.49
CA ASN A 517 21.45 15.55 8.81
C ASN A 517 21.19 16.13 7.41
N PRO A 518 20.87 17.44 7.28
CA PRO A 518 20.54 18.03 5.99
C PRO A 518 21.69 17.82 4.99
N TYR A 519 21.35 17.37 3.79
CA TYR A 519 22.37 17.10 2.77
C TYR A 519 23.04 18.40 2.34
N VAL A 520 24.36 18.37 2.35
CA VAL A 520 25.20 19.51 1.99
C VAL A 520 26.17 19.11 0.87
N LYS A 521 26.33 20.00 -0.11
CA LYS A 521 27.34 19.87 -1.17
C LYS A 521 28.49 20.84 -0.95
N ASP A 522 29.66 20.53 -1.48
CA ASP A 522 30.79 21.46 -1.43
C ASP A 522 30.49 22.75 -2.20
N ALA A 523 30.88 23.86 -1.61
CA ALA A 523 30.85 25.16 -2.26
C ALA A 523 31.93 25.24 -3.34
N ASN A 524 31.69 26.00 -4.41
CA ASN A 524 32.72 26.25 -5.41
C ASN A 524 33.80 27.21 -4.87
N GLU A 525 34.95 27.31 -5.55
CA GLU A 525 36.08 28.15 -5.11
C GLU A 525 35.68 29.59 -4.80
N LYS A 526 34.87 30.22 -5.67
CA LYS A 526 34.36 31.59 -5.45
C LYS A 526 33.54 31.70 -4.17
N GLN A 527 32.69 30.71 -3.88
CA GLN A 527 31.88 30.67 -2.67
C GLN A 527 32.69 30.37 -1.41
N LYS A 528 33.80 29.62 -1.54
CA LYS A 528 34.78 29.40 -0.47
C LYS A 528 35.61 30.65 -0.18
N GLU A 529 35.70 31.60 -1.10
CA GLU A 529 36.35 32.90 -0.91
C GLU A 529 35.38 34.02 -0.48
N GLY A 530 34.08 33.79 -0.68
CA GLY A 530 33.03 34.81 -0.50
C GLY A 530 32.81 35.60 -1.80
N ILE A 531 31.54 35.89 -2.11
CA ILE A 531 31.15 36.53 -3.38
C ILE A 531 30.49 37.87 -3.16
N TRP A 532 30.75 38.83 -4.04
CA TRP A 532 29.99 40.07 -4.07
C TRP A 532 28.70 39.89 -4.86
N ALA A 533 27.58 40.28 -4.26
CA ALA A 533 26.25 40.20 -4.87
C ALA A 533 25.58 41.58 -4.85
N GLY A 534 24.78 41.89 -5.86
CA GLY A 534 24.08 43.18 -5.93
C GLY A 534 23.15 43.38 -4.73
N LEU A 535 23.28 44.53 -4.05
CA LEU A 535 22.44 44.92 -2.91
C LEU A 535 21.05 45.38 -3.35
N TYR A 536 20.90 45.79 -4.61
CA TYR A 536 19.63 46.24 -5.18
C TYR A 536 18.61 45.10 -5.35
N SER A 537 17.33 45.42 -5.20
CA SER A 537 16.18 44.56 -5.49
C SER A 537 15.09 45.36 -6.20
N ASN A 538 14.40 44.72 -7.16
CA ASN A 538 13.24 45.31 -7.85
C ASN A 538 11.98 45.39 -6.98
N MET A 539 11.96 44.75 -5.80
CA MET A 539 10.88 44.91 -4.83
C MET A 539 10.82 46.36 -4.36
N ASP A 540 9.62 46.87 -4.09
CA ASP A 540 9.47 48.31 -3.85
C ASP A 540 8.90 48.63 -2.46
N ARG A 541 9.80 48.84 -1.49
CA ARG A 541 9.46 49.40 -0.17
C ARG A 541 10.21 50.72 0.01
N PRO A 542 9.52 51.87 0.00
CA PRO A 542 10.16 53.18 0.11
C PRO A 542 11.07 53.35 1.34
N THR A 543 10.76 52.68 2.45
CA THR A 543 11.56 52.70 3.70
C THR A 543 12.95 52.07 3.57
N MET A 544 13.17 51.26 2.52
CA MET A 544 14.43 50.58 2.23
C MET A 544 15.23 51.33 1.14
N ARG A 545 14.82 52.55 0.80
CA ARG A 545 15.56 53.46 -0.08
C ARG A 545 16.27 54.50 0.77
N TYR A 546 17.59 54.50 0.69
CA TYR A 546 18.42 55.45 1.40
C TYR A 546 19.72 55.60 0.60
N GLU A 547 20.42 56.70 0.83
CA GLU A 547 21.73 56.89 0.21
C GLU A 547 22.76 55.95 0.87
N ILE A 548 23.55 55.27 0.05
CA ILE A 548 24.71 54.49 0.49
C ILE A 548 25.87 54.71 -0.48
N ASP A 549 27.01 55.17 0.05
CA ASP A 549 28.23 55.48 -0.71
C ASP A 549 28.00 56.40 -1.93
N GLY A 550 27.18 57.45 -1.74
CA GLY A 550 26.79 58.41 -2.77
C GLY A 550 25.83 57.86 -3.83
N VAL A 551 25.28 56.66 -3.64
CA VAL A 551 24.29 56.05 -4.54
C VAL A 551 22.91 56.13 -3.89
N ASN A 552 21.97 56.73 -4.62
CA ASN A 552 20.56 56.81 -4.26
C ASN A 552 19.71 56.18 -5.38
N ILE A 553 18.65 55.47 -5.01
CA ILE A 553 17.81 54.72 -5.95
C ILE A 553 16.41 55.35 -6.02
N ALA A 554 15.94 55.62 -7.24
CA ALA A 554 14.64 56.25 -7.46
C ALA A 554 13.47 55.24 -7.45
N LYS A 555 13.73 53.98 -7.83
CA LYS A 555 12.78 52.86 -7.86
C LYS A 555 13.43 51.60 -7.31
N GLY A 556 12.61 50.66 -6.84
CA GLY A 556 13.08 49.45 -6.16
C GLY A 556 13.50 49.72 -4.71
N GLN A 557 14.36 48.86 -4.16
CA GLN A 557 14.83 48.96 -2.78
C GLN A 557 16.23 48.37 -2.59
N TRP A 558 16.90 48.72 -1.49
CA TRP A 558 18.03 47.94 -0.99
C TRP A 558 17.54 46.67 -0.28
N LYS A 559 18.32 45.58 -0.37
CA LYS A 559 18.02 44.33 0.35
C LYS A 559 18.17 44.47 1.86
N TRP A 560 18.99 45.41 2.32
CA TRP A 560 19.30 45.61 3.74
C TRP A 560 18.75 46.93 4.26
N SER A 561 18.52 47.02 5.57
CA SER A 561 18.08 48.26 6.22
C SER A 561 19.20 49.30 6.22
N LYS A 562 18.83 50.59 6.35
CA LYS A 562 19.79 51.71 6.40
C LYS A 562 20.90 51.48 7.42
N GLU A 563 20.54 51.09 8.64
CA GLU A 563 21.48 50.81 9.71
C GLU A 563 22.46 49.70 9.33
N LYS A 564 21.94 48.55 8.86
CA LYS A 564 22.76 47.40 8.47
C LYS A 564 23.69 47.75 7.30
N GLY A 565 23.16 48.42 6.27
CA GLY A 565 23.92 48.81 5.08
C GLY A 565 25.05 49.79 5.39
N LEU A 566 24.78 50.84 6.18
CA LEU A 566 25.79 51.83 6.55
C LEU A 566 26.86 51.24 7.47
N LYS A 567 26.48 50.39 8.43
CA LYS A 567 27.44 49.65 9.27
C LYS A 567 28.34 48.75 8.42
N ALA A 568 27.76 48.04 7.45
CA ALA A 568 28.50 47.17 6.56
C ALA A 568 29.43 47.94 5.60
N LEU A 569 29.04 49.14 5.17
CA LEU A 569 29.91 50.03 4.41
C LEU A 569 31.09 50.51 5.26
N GLN A 570 30.85 50.85 6.53
CA GLN A 570 31.90 51.24 7.45
C GLN A 570 32.89 50.09 7.68
N ASN A 571 32.40 48.87 7.95
CA ASN A 571 33.25 47.68 8.07
C ASN A 571 34.15 47.47 6.85
N TYR A 572 33.65 47.76 5.65
CA TYR A 572 34.44 47.65 4.42
C TYR A 572 35.52 48.73 4.31
N LYS A 573 35.22 49.97 4.73
CA LYS A 573 36.22 51.04 4.83
C LYS A 573 37.30 50.71 5.86
N ASP A 574 36.91 50.13 7.00
CA ASP A 574 37.85 49.69 8.03
C ASP A 574 38.76 48.57 7.51
N PHE A 575 38.21 47.62 6.75
CA PHE A 575 38.99 46.61 6.04
C PHE A 575 40.03 47.22 5.08
N LEU A 576 39.62 48.20 4.26
CA LEU A 576 40.55 48.87 3.32
C LEU A 576 41.69 49.61 4.03
N ASN A 577 41.49 50.03 5.29
CA ASN A 577 42.51 50.67 6.12
C ASN A 577 43.31 49.68 6.98
N SER A 578 43.06 48.37 6.84
CA SER A 578 43.71 47.32 7.61
C SER A 578 44.91 46.72 6.87
N ASN A 579 45.78 46.01 7.60
CA ASN A 579 46.96 45.32 7.02
C ASN A 579 46.63 43.90 6.50
N PHE A 580 45.36 43.56 6.27
CA PHE A 580 44.97 42.24 5.81
C PHE A 580 45.02 42.13 4.28
N ASP A 581 45.65 41.08 3.77
CA ASP A 581 45.82 40.85 2.32
C ASP A 581 44.51 40.73 1.55
N ASN A 582 43.45 40.22 2.19
CA ASN A 582 42.15 40.05 1.57
C ASN A 582 41.00 40.05 2.59
N LEU A 583 39.79 40.27 2.09
CA LEU A 583 38.59 40.41 2.90
C LEU A 583 38.21 39.12 3.65
N LYS A 584 38.50 37.95 3.09
CA LYS A 584 38.24 36.66 3.75
C LYS A 584 39.08 36.52 5.03
N LYS A 585 40.38 36.79 4.96
CA LYS A 585 41.28 36.76 6.14
C LYS A 585 40.85 37.77 7.20
N TYR A 586 40.47 38.98 6.79
CA TYR A 586 39.95 40.00 7.69
C TYR A 586 38.68 39.51 8.41
N TYR A 587 37.72 38.96 7.65
CA TYR A 587 36.49 38.41 8.21
C TYR A 587 36.74 37.23 9.16
N GLU A 588 37.61 36.28 8.79
CA GLU A 588 37.93 35.12 9.62
C GLU A 588 38.61 35.51 10.94
N HIS A 589 39.48 36.51 10.92
CA HIS A 589 40.08 37.08 12.12
C HIS A 589 39.03 37.69 13.05
N HIS A 590 38.12 38.52 12.53
CA HIS A 590 37.06 39.11 13.36
C HIS A 590 36.06 38.08 13.86
N LYS A 591 35.75 37.06 13.05
CA LYS A 591 34.88 35.95 13.45
C LYS A 591 35.47 35.14 14.60
N SER A 592 36.78 34.90 14.63
CA SER A 592 37.43 34.18 15.74
C SER A 592 37.40 34.98 17.07
N LEU A 593 37.25 36.30 16.98
CA LEU A 593 37.02 37.20 18.11
C LEU A 593 35.53 37.33 18.50
N GLY A 594 34.64 36.56 17.87
CA GLY A 594 33.19 36.59 18.12
C GLY A 594 32.43 37.69 17.37
N ASN A 595 33.08 38.40 16.44
CA ASN A 595 32.46 39.49 15.68
C ASN A 595 32.09 39.04 14.26
N GLU A 596 30.81 38.84 13.99
CA GLU A 596 30.33 38.60 12.63
C GLU A 596 30.10 39.92 11.88
N LEU A 597 31.03 40.27 11.01
CA LEU A 597 30.96 41.47 10.19
C LEU A 597 30.23 41.20 8.87
N ASP A 598 29.43 42.17 8.45
CA ASP A 598 28.86 42.27 7.11
C ASP A 598 29.58 43.38 6.33
N PHE A 599 29.66 43.27 5.00
CA PHE A 599 30.39 44.24 4.17
C PHE A 599 29.55 44.70 2.98
N VAL A 600 29.62 46.00 2.68
CA VAL A 600 29.03 46.62 1.49
C VAL A 600 30.07 47.47 0.81
N ARG A 601 30.10 47.45 -0.53
CA ARG A 601 30.95 48.31 -1.33
C ARG A 601 30.21 48.84 -2.55
N LYS A 602 30.77 49.89 -3.14
CA LYS A 602 30.45 50.32 -4.49
C LYS A 602 31.46 49.71 -5.46
N ASN A 603 30.96 49.09 -6.53
CA ASN A 603 31.81 48.53 -7.58
C ASN A 603 32.15 49.57 -8.65
N ASN A 604 32.97 49.17 -9.63
CA ASN A 604 33.45 50.05 -10.70
C ASN A 604 32.34 50.55 -11.64
N HIS A 605 31.15 49.93 -11.62
CA HIS A 605 29.98 50.35 -12.40
C HIS A 605 29.02 51.25 -11.59
N ASN A 606 29.47 51.80 -10.46
CA ASN A 606 28.67 52.59 -9.52
C ASN A 606 27.45 51.84 -8.95
N THR A 607 27.46 50.50 -8.96
CA THR A 607 26.41 49.70 -8.28
C THR A 607 26.89 49.23 -6.92
N ILE A 608 25.95 49.10 -6.00
CA ILE A 608 26.23 48.71 -4.61
C ILE A 608 26.10 47.20 -4.49
N GLU A 609 27.14 46.57 -3.93
CA GLU A 609 27.24 45.14 -3.69
C GLU A 609 27.40 44.88 -2.20
N TYR A 610 26.84 43.77 -1.72
CA TYR A 610 27.13 43.23 -0.41
C TYR A 610 27.94 41.95 -0.54
N TRP A 611 28.80 41.70 0.44
CA TRP A 611 29.61 40.50 0.46
C TRP A 611 28.82 39.34 1.08
N VAL A 612 28.69 38.27 0.32
CA VAL A 612 28.18 36.98 0.78
C VAL A 612 29.34 36.21 1.39
N LYS A 613 29.22 35.93 2.70
CA LYS A 613 30.24 35.29 3.52
C LYS A 613 30.74 33.95 2.91
N PRO A 614 32.04 33.63 3.06
CA PRO A 614 32.63 32.36 2.68
C PRO A 614 31.91 31.21 3.34
N ARG A 615 31.73 30.13 2.59
CA ARG A 615 31.15 28.89 3.09
C ARG A 615 31.80 27.71 2.40
N GLU A 616 32.11 26.68 3.18
CA GLU A 616 32.68 25.44 2.64
C GLU A 616 31.61 24.54 2.05
N LYS A 617 30.38 24.62 2.57
CA LYS A 617 29.27 23.75 2.19
C LYS A 617 27.97 24.52 1.97
N LEU A 618 27.10 23.96 1.12
CA LEU A 618 25.79 24.48 0.76
C LEU A 618 24.73 23.43 1.07
N ILE A 619 23.68 23.81 1.80
CA ILE A 619 22.49 22.99 1.95
C ILE A 619 21.81 22.87 0.58
N VAL A 620 21.50 21.65 0.16
CA VAL A 620 20.79 21.39 -1.09
C VAL A 620 19.30 21.65 -0.90
N ASP A 621 18.65 22.17 -1.93
CA ASP A 621 17.24 22.51 -1.93
C ASP A 621 16.37 21.30 -2.34
N THR A 622 15.13 21.56 -2.73
CA THR A 622 14.13 20.62 -3.21
C THR A 622 14.56 19.83 -4.47
N ASN A 623 15.66 20.23 -5.12
CA ASN A 623 16.09 19.68 -6.39
C ASN A 623 17.17 18.59 -6.22
N PHE A 624 16.76 17.33 -6.26
CA PHE A 624 17.64 16.16 -6.20
C PHE A 624 18.01 15.67 -7.62
N MET A 625 18.27 16.61 -8.52
CA MET A 625 18.67 16.34 -9.91
C MET A 625 20.01 15.61 -10.08
N ASP A 626 20.82 15.52 -9.02
CA ASP A 626 22.07 14.77 -9.00
C ASP A 626 21.86 13.27 -8.77
N LEU A 627 20.67 12.87 -8.35
CA LEU A 627 20.26 11.47 -8.16
C LEU A 627 19.31 11.02 -9.28
N HIS A 628 19.31 9.71 -9.55
CA HIS A 628 18.40 9.09 -10.52
C HIS A 628 17.28 8.30 -9.82
N THR A 629 16.23 7.93 -10.55
CA THR A 629 15.09 7.17 -10.03
C THR A 629 15.16 5.65 -10.25
N SER A 630 16.16 5.13 -10.99
CA SER A 630 16.26 3.69 -11.32
C SER A 630 17.47 3.03 -10.64
N GLY A 631 17.21 1.92 -9.94
CA GLY A 631 18.19 1.01 -9.35
C GLY A 631 18.35 -0.31 -10.11
N THR A 632 17.93 -0.39 -11.38
CA THR A 632 17.91 -1.67 -12.14
C THR A 632 19.30 -2.31 -12.24
N SER A 633 20.35 -1.48 -12.35
CA SER A 633 21.73 -1.95 -12.35
C SER A 633 22.15 -2.57 -11.01
N GLU A 634 21.66 -2.05 -9.89
CA GLU A 634 21.95 -2.58 -8.54
C GLU A 634 21.28 -3.95 -8.34
N ILE A 635 20.06 -4.15 -8.84
CA ILE A 635 19.39 -5.46 -8.84
C ILE A 635 20.16 -6.47 -9.71
N LYS A 636 20.59 -6.06 -10.90
CA LYS A 636 21.42 -6.93 -11.76
C LYS A 636 22.74 -7.31 -11.09
N GLU A 637 23.40 -6.38 -10.42
CA GLU A 637 24.63 -6.66 -9.65
C GLU A 637 24.37 -7.67 -8.51
N LEU A 638 23.25 -7.51 -7.80
CA LEU A 638 22.83 -8.41 -6.72
C LEU A 638 22.48 -9.83 -7.20
N PHE A 639 21.93 -9.98 -8.41
CA PHE A 639 21.39 -11.23 -8.93
C PHE A 639 22.03 -11.66 -10.26
N GLU A 640 23.33 -11.46 -10.41
CA GLU A 640 24.15 -12.02 -11.51
C GLU A 640 23.62 -11.69 -12.92
N GLY A 641 23.22 -10.43 -13.12
CA GLY A 641 22.71 -9.92 -14.38
C GLY A 641 21.21 -10.13 -14.57
N GLN A 642 20.52 -10.84 -13.67
CA GLN A 642 19.08 -11.06 -13.76
C GLN A 642 18.31 -9.80 -13.35
N ALA A 643 17.40 -9.36 -14.23
CA ALA A 643 16.47 -8.27 -13.95
C ALA A 643 15.21 -8.83 -13.26
N LEU A 644 15.34 -9.23 -11.99
CA LEU A 644 14.24 -9.84 -11.22
C LEU A 644 13.17 -8.83 -10.77
N PHE A 645 13.39 -7.53 -10.99
CA PHE A 645 12.45 -6.47 -10.65
C PHE A 645 12.60 -5.30 -11.64
N ASP A 646 11.49 -4.80 -12.18
CA ASP A 646 11.50 -3.87 -13.32
C ASP A 646 11.90 -2.44 -12.93
N THR A 647 11.28 -1.92 -11.87
CA THR A 647 11.38 -0.50 -11.48
C THR A 647 11.86 -0.30 -10.04
N PRO A 648 13.02 -0.87 -9.65
CA PRO A 648 13.55 -0.68 -8.31
C PRO A 648 14.03 0.76 -8.13
N LYS A 649 13.82 1.36 -6.97
CA LYS A 649 14.45 2.63 -6.60
C LYS A 649 15.93 2.39 -6.23
N PRO A 650 16.85 3.33 -6.52
CA PRO A 650 18.28 3.16 -6.26
C PRO A 650 18.62 3.47 -4.80
N GLU A 651 19.59 2.74 -4.24
CA GLU A 651 19.99 2.89 -2.84
C GLU A 651 20.51 4.29 -2.50
N ALA A 652 21.13 4.99 -3.45
CA ALA A 652 21.63 6.36 -3.22
C ALA A 652 20.51 7.36 -2.86
N LEU A 653 19.32 7.19 -3.46
CA LEU A 653 18.16 8.02 -3.15
C LEU A 653 17.65 7.75 -1.74
N LEU A 654 17.46 6.47 -1.40
CA LEU A 654 16.99 6.06 -0.08
C LEU A 654 18.00 6.42 1.01
N LYS A 655 19.31 6.32 0.72
CA LYS A 655 20.37 6.72 1.64
C LYS A 655 20.23 8.19 2.02
N ARG A 656 20.05 9.07 1.02
CA ARG A 656 19.84 10.50 1.27
C ARG A 656 18.58 10.74 2.09
N ILE A 657 17.45 10.11 1.75
CA ILE A 657 16.18 10.27 2.47
C ILE A 657 16.29 9.83 3.93
N ILE A 658 16.88 8.66 4.19
CA ILE A 658 17.02 8.11 5.55
C ILE A 658 18.01 8.96 6.36
N GLU A 659 19.15 9.36 5.80
CA GLU A 659 20.14 10.18 6.51
C GLU A 659 19.61 11.56 6.92
N ILE A 660 18.84 12.23 6.04
CA ILE A 660 18.30 13.57 6.35
C ILE A 660 17.20 13.52 7.42
N SER A 661 16.60 12.36 7.68
CA SER A 661 15.41 12.22 8.53
C SER A 661 15.60 11.36 9.78
N THR A 662 16.69 10.61 9.91
CA THR A 662 16.88 9.64 11.01
C THR A 662 18.31 9.59 11.55
N GLN A 663 18.47 9.01 12.75
CA GLN A 663 19.72 8.62 13.43
C GLN A 663 19.85 7.09 13.50
N GLU A 664 20.99 6.58 13.96
CA GLU A 664 21.13 5.14 14.22
C GLU A 664 20.08 4.68 15.24
N ASN A 665 19.57 3.45 15.06
CA ASN A 665 18.48 2.83 15.84
C ASN A 665 17.06 3.39 15.65
N ASP A 666 16.89 4.52 14.96
CA ASP A 666 15.56 5.01 14.56
C ASP A 666 14.86 3.98 13.66
N LEU A 667 13.52 3.99 13.68
CA LEU A 667 12.68 3.00 13.00
C LEU A 667 12.13 3.52 11.67
N VAL A 668 12.51 2.84 10.59
CA VAL A 668 12.08 3.14 9.22
C VAL A 668 11.02 2.13 8.74
N LEU A 669 9.88 2.62 8.26
CA LEU A 669 8.81 1.77 7.72
C LEU A 669 8.68 1.98 6.20
N ASP A 670 8.60 0.87 5.48
CA ASP A 670 8.22 0.82 4.07
C ASP A 670 7.16 -0.25 3.86
N PHE A 671 5.92 0.19 3.61
CA PHE A 671 4.78 -0.70 3.38
C PHE A 671 4.44 -0.89 1.89
N PHE A 672 5.32 -0.44 1.00
CA PHE A 672 5.36 -0.75 -0.42
C PHE A 672 6.80 -1.15 -0.79
N ALA A 673 7.34 -2.13 -0.05
CA ALA A 673 8.79 -2.35 -0.01
C ALA A 673 9.41 -2.76 -1.36
N GLY A 674 8.62 -3.35 -2.25
CA GLY A 674 9.01 -3.75 -3.60
C GLY A 674 10.28 -4.60 -3.60
N SER A 675 11.34 -4.08 -4.19
CA SER A 675 12.65 -4.73 -4.23
C SER A 675 13.45 -4.67 -2.92
N GLY A 676 12.88 -4.11 -1.85
CA GLY A 676 13.50 -4.00 -0.53
C GLY A 676 14.59 -2.94 -0.40
N THR A 677 14.62 -1.94 -1.28
CA THR A 677 15.71 -0.94 -1.29
C THR A 677 15.75 -0.15 0.03
N THR A 678 14.61 0.30 0.54
CA THR A 678 14.51 1.04 1.80
C THR A 678 15.03 0.21 2.98
N CYS A 679 14.60 -1.05 3.08
CA CYS A 679 15.03 -1.98 4.13
C CYS A 679 16.54 -2.24 4.07
N ALA A 680 17.07 -2.49 2.86
CA ALA A 680 18.50 -2.73 2.67
C ALA A 680 19.35 -1.54 3.09
N VAL A 681 18.93 -0.32 2.75
CA VAL A 681 19.66 0.91 3.12
C VAL A 681 19.52 1.21 4.62
N ALA A 682 18.33 1.07 5.19
CA ALA A 682 18.11 1.22 6.63
C ALA A 682 19.03 0.28 7.42
N HIS A 683 19.12 -0.99 7.02
CA HIS A 683 20.02 -1.98 7.63
C HIS A 683 21.49 -1.54 7.54
N LYS A 684 21.97 -1.18 6.34
CA LYS A 684 23.37 -0.73 6.13
C LYS A 684 23.71 0.52 6.95
N LEU A 685 22.74 1.40 7.16
CA LEU A 685 22.86 2.61 7.98
C LEU A 685 22.59 2.36 9.48
N LYS A 686 22.41 1.11 9.92
CA LYS A 686 22.11 0.75 11.33
C LYS A 686 20.85 1.41 11.88
N ARG A 687 19.83 1.60 11.03
CA ARG A 687 18.46 1.92 11.46
C ARG A 687 17.70 0.61 11.64
N LYS A 688 16.69 0.63 12.50
CA LYS A 688 15.71 -0.46 12.53
C LYS A 688 14.75 -0.31 11.36
N TYR A 689 14.19 -1.41 10.85
CA TYR A 689 13.22 -1.31 9.75
C TYR A 689 12.05 -2.29 9.83
N ILE A 690 10.94 -1.90 9.22
CA ILE A 690 9.79 -2.76 8.92
C ILE A 690 9.54 -2.67 7.41
N GLY A 691 9.64 -3.80 6.72
CA GLY A 691 9.31 -3.94 5.31
C GLY A 691 8.05 -4.78 5.14
N ILE A 692 7.06 -4.26 4.43
CA ILE A 692 5.81 -4.99 4.14
C ILE A 692 5.69 -5.13 2.63
N GLU A 693 5.50 -6.36 2.19
CA GLU A 693 5.31 -6.65 0.78
C GLU A 693 4.44 -7.89 0.57
N MET A 694 3.68 -7.88 -0.52
CA MET A 694 2.87 -9.00 -1.01
C MET A 694 3.33 -9.37 -2.42
N GLY A 695 3.51 -10.65 -2.72
CA GLY A 695 3.98 -11.05 -4.05
C GLY A 695 5.06 -12.12 -4.01
N GLU A 696 5.26 -12.76 -5.17
CA GLU A 696 6.37 -13.67 -5.37
C GLU A 696 7.73 -12.99 -5.16
N HIS A 697 7.83 -11.69 -5.45
CA HIS A 697 9.06 -10.93 -5.24
C HIS A 697 9.43 -10.83 -3.75
N PHE A 698 8.50 -11.10 -2.81
CA PHE A 698 8.84 -11.29 -1.41
C PHE A 698 9.96 -12.34 -1.27
N GLU A 699 9.73 -13.54 -1.81
CA GLU A 699 10.64 -14.67 -1.72
C GLU A 699 11.76 -14.59 -2.77
N ARG A 700 11.49 -14.01 -3.94
CA ARG A 700 12.42 -14.02 -5.09
C ARG A 700 13.37 -12.84 -5.13
N VAL A 701 13.05 -11.73 -4.45
CA VAL A 701 13.81 -10.47 -4.53
C VAL A 701 14.17 -9.93 -3.15
N ILE A 702 13.19 -9.49 -2.35
CA ILE A 702 13.47 -8.75 -1.11
C ILE A 702 14.11 -9.63 -0.02
N LEU A 703 13.59 -10.83 0.22
CA LEU A 703 14.16 -11.74 1.21
C LEU A 703 15.59 -12.17 0.83
N PRO A 704 15.86 -12.65 -0.41
CA PRO A 704 17.23 -12.89 -0.88
C PRO A 704 18.14 -11.67 -0.78
N ARG A 705 17.65 -10.47 -1.15
CA ARG A 705 18.42 -9.23 -1.06
C ARG A 705 18.86 -8.95 0.37
N LEU A 706 17.95 -9.04 1.35
CA LEU A 706 18.28 -8.77 2.74
C LEU A 706 19.20 -9.84 3.35
N LYS A 707 19.03 -11.12 2.99
CA LYS A 707 20.01 -12.17 3.32
C LYS A 707 21.39 -11.83 2.77
N LYS A 708 21.49 -11.36 1.52
CA LYS A 708 22.77 -10.90 0.95
C LYS A 708 23.37 -9.70 1.69
N VAL A 709 22.54 -8.73 2.10
CA VAL A 709 22.99 -7.57 2.90
C VAL A 709 23.55 -8.03 4.25
N ILE A 710 22.82 -8.88 4.98
CA ILE A 710 23.29 -9.47 6.25
C ILE A 710 24.58 -10.27 6.01
N GLY A 711 24.65 -11.04 4.92
CA GLY A 711 25.83 -11.78 4.48
C GLY A 711 27.03 -10.94 4.03
N GLY A 712 26.95 -9.60 4.13
CA GLY A 712 28.05 -8.70 3.80
C GLY A 712 28.27 -8.47 2.30
N PHE A 713 27.30 -8.80 1.45
CA PHE A 713 27.39 -8.56 0.01
C PHE A 713 27.49 -7.06 -0.28
N LYS A 714 28.53 -6.66 -0.99
CA LYS A 714 28.81 -5.25 -1.30
C LYS A 714 28.07 -4.84 -2.57
N SER A 715 26.99 -4.07 -2.42
CA SER A 715 26.22 -3.52 -3.55
C SER A 715 25.68 -2.13 -3.24
N GLY A 716 25.31 -1.38 -4.27
CA GLY A 716 24.58 -0.11 -4.15
C GLY A 716 25.33 0.97 -3.36
N ALA A 717 24.63 1.65 -2.45
CA ALA A 717 25.17 2.68 -1.57
C ALA A 717 25.58 2.08 -0.21
N ALA A 718 26.31 2.86 0.59
CA ALA A 718 26.84 2.43 1.90
C ALA A 718 27.68 1.13 1.83
N LYS A 719 28.59 1.04 0.85
CA LYS A 719 29.45 -0.14 0.61
C LYS A 719 30.44 -0.42 1.74
N GLU A 720 30.62 0.52 2.67
CA GLU A 720 31.38 0.36 3.90
C GLU A 720 30.77 -0.68 4.86
N PHE A 721 29.46 -0.98 4.76
CA PHE A 721 28.80 -1.95 5.62
C PHE A 721 29.29 -3.38 5.37
N ASN A 722 29.86 -4.05 6.39
CA ASN A 722 30.56 -5.33 6.25
C ASN A 722 29.67 -6.58 6.37
N GLY A 723 28.41 -6.43 6.78
CA GLY A 723 27.52 -7.55 7.10
C GLY A 723 27.13 -7.55 8.57
N GLY A 724 26.34 -8.56 8.95
CA GLY A 724 25.85 -8.77 10.30
C GLY A 724 24.42 -8.26 10.53
N GLY A 725 23.73 -8.86 11.50
CA GLY A 725 22.44 -8.41 12.01
C GLY A 725 21.43 -9.53 12.25
N VAL A 726 20.30 -9.13 12.81
CA VAL A 726 19.17 -10.00 13.17
C VAL A 726 17.91 -9.45 12.52
N MET A 727 17.21 -10.29 11.76
CA MET A 727 15.95 -9.92 11.11
C MET A 727 14.87 -10.96 11.43
N LYS A 728 13.68 -10.50 11.76
CA LYS A 728 12.47 -11.32 11.92
C LYS A 728 11.72 -11.36 10.58
N VAL A 729 11.19 -12.53 10.21
CA VAL A 729 10.38 -12.70 8.99
C VAL A 729 9.12 -13.48 9.33
N TYR A 730 7.97 -13.00 8.88
CA TYR A 730 6.71 -13.73 9.00
C TYR A 730 5.70 -13.36 7.92
N ALA A 731 4.69 -14.19 7.75
CA ALA A 731 3.50 -13.87 6.97
C ALA A 731 2.35 -13.48 7.91
N LEU A 732 1.38 -12.74 7.40
CA LEU A 732 0.11 -12.55 8.09
C LEU A 732 -0.98 -13.36 7.38
N GLU A 733 -1.93 -13.88 8.17
CA GLU A 733 -3.14 -14.49 7.65
C GLU A 733 -3.83 -13.58 6.64
N SER A 734 -4.16 -14.13 5.48
CA SER A 734 -4.77 -13.34 4.41
C SER A 734 -6.30 -13.25 4.55
N TYR A 735 -6.89 -12.26 3.87
CA TYR A 735 -8.34 -12.13 3.81
C TYR A 735 -9.01 -13.37 3.18
N GLU A 736 -8.40 -13.95 2.15
CA GLU A 736 -8.90 -15.15 1.49
C GLU A 736 -8.81 -16.39 2.38
N GLU A 737 -7.72 -16.55 3.15
CA GLU A 737 -7.58 -17.63 4.12
C GLU A 737 -8.66 -17.55 5.20
N ILE A 738 -9.01 -16.34 5.62
CA ILE A 738 -10.12 -16.11 6.55
C ILE A 738 -11.44 -16.51 5.90
N LEU A 739 -11.76 -16.00 4.71
CA LEU A 739 -13.01 -16.32 4.02
C LEU A 739 -13.19 -17.82 3.76
N ARG A 740 -12.11 -18.58 3.55
CA ARG A 740 -12.14 -20.04 3.40
C ARG A 740 -12.51 -20.77 4.70
N LYS A 741 -12.15 -20.21 5.86
CA LYS A 741 -12.31 -20.84 7.18
C LYS A 741 -13.59 -20.43 7.89
N ILE A 742 -14.16 -19.27 7.58
CA ILE A 742 -15.41 -18.82 8.21
C ILE A 742 -16.54 -19.82 7.92
N LYS A 743 -17.24 -20.24 8.99
CA LYS A 743 -18.49 -21.00 8.94
C LYS A 743 -19.63 -20.04 9.25
N TYR A 744 -20.65 -20.01 8.40
CA TYR A 744 -21.86 -19.21 8.62
C TYR A 744 -22.98 -20.16 9.06
N GLU A 745 -23.43 -20.04 10.31
CA GLU A 745 -24.59 -20.76 10.84
C GLU A 745 -25.80 -19.82 10.89
N ASP A 746 -26.97 -20.31 10.45
CA ASP A 746 -28.24 -19.56 10.52
C ASP A 746 -28.77 -19.62 11.96
N ASN A 747 -28.40 -18.66 12.79
CA ASN A 747 -28.93 -18.54 14.16
C ASN A 747 -29.66 -17.19 14.32
N ASP A 748 -30.94 -17.22 14.74
CA ASP A 748 -31.83 -16.07 14.95
C ASP A 748 -31.46 -15.17 16.16
N LYS A 749 -30.26 -15.33 16.74
CA LYS A 749 -29.79 -14.54 17.87
C LYS A 749 -28.60 -13.67 17.44
N PRO A 750 -28.52 -12.39 17.84
CA PRO A 750 -27.25 -11.69 17.84
C PRO A 750 -26.33 -12.49 18.75
N LEU A 751 -25.29 -13.07 18.16
CA LEU A 751 -24.36 -14.00 18.76
C LEU A 751 -23.97 -13.55 20.18
N ALA A 752 -24.52 -14.25 21.18
CA ALA A 752 -23.95 -14.22 22.50
C ALA A 752 -22.54 -14.82 22.37
N TYR A 753 -21.59 -14.26 23.13
CA TYR A 753 -20.16 -14.58 23.17
C TYR A 753 -19.82 -16.08 23.36
N ASP A 754 -20.83 -16.92 23.55
CA ASP A 754 -20.74 -18.26 24.11
C ASP A 754 -21.07 -19.37 23.10
N GLU A 755 -21.41 -19.06 21.83
CA GLU A 755 -21.97 -20.04 20.89
C GLU A 755 -21.41 -19.99 19.44
N GLN A 756 -20.10 -19.71 19.24
CA GLN A 756 -19.42 -20.04 17.97
C GLN A 756 -18.13 -20.83 18.16
N TYR A 757 -18.13 -22.06 17.64
CA TYR A 757 -17.02 -23.01 17.70
C TYR A 757 -16.22 -22.97 16.39
N SER A 758 -15.20 -22.13 16.35
CA SER A 758 -14.08 -22.35 15.44
C SER A 758 -13.32 -23.62 15.86
N ASP A 759 -12.67 -24.31 14.93
CA ASP A 759 -11.72 -25.40 15.23
C ASP A 759 -10.56 -24.91 16.16
N LEU A 760 -10.47 -23.59 16.38
CA LEU A 760 -9.52 -22.88 17.23
C LEU A 760 -9.91 -22.76 18.72
N VAL A 761 -11.17 -23.04 19.10
CA VAL A 761 -11.65 -22.93 20.48
C VAL A 761 -12.29 -24.25 20.90
N GLU A 762 -11.81 -24.84 21.99
CA GLU A 762 -12.30 -26.11 22.54
C GLU A 762 -13.03 -25.86 23.86
N CYS A 763 -14.20 -26.47 24.03
CA CYS A 763 -14.86 -26.55 25.34
C CYS A 763 -14.33 -27.78 26.10
N LYS A 764 -13.67 -27.56 27.23
CA LYS A 764 -13.20 -28.59 28.17
C LYS A 764 -13.77 -28.32 29.55
N ASN A 765 -14.50 -29.28 30.11
CA ASN A 765 -15.09 -29.19 31.47
C ASN A 765 -15.86 -27.88 31.71
N GLU A 766 -16.80 -27.54 30.83
CA GLU A 766 -17.62 -26.32 30.91
C GLU A 766 -16.81 -25.00 30.82
N SER A 767 -15.55 -25.05 30.37
CA SER A 767 -14.70 -23.88 30.14
C SER A 767 -14.15 -23.85 28.71
N TYR A 768 -14.19 -22.68 28.09
CA TYR A 768 -13.62 -22.46 26.76
C TYR A 768 -12.11 -22.24 26.84
N THR A 769 -11.35 -22.93 25.99
CA THR A 769 -9.89 -22.89 25.94
C THR A 769 -9.41 -22.77 24.51
N LEU A 770 -8.21 -22.22 24.32
CA LEU A 770 -7.61 -22.08 23.00
C LEU A 770 -7.04 -23.43 22.52
N ASN A 771 -7.36 -23.82 21.29
CA ASN A 771 -6.80 -25.01 20.66
C ASN A 771 -5.37 -24.73 20.14
N LEU A 772 -4.37 -24.84 21.02
CA LEU A 772 -2.97 -24.63 20.67
C LEU A 772 -2.51 -25.57 19.55
N ASN A 773 -2.94 -26.83 19.57
CA ASN A 773 -2.57 -27.82 18.54
C ASN A 773 -3.10 -27.44 17.14
N ALA A 774 -4.31 -26.90 17.06
CA ALA A 774 -4.86 -26.42 15.78
C ALA A 774 -4.09 -25.21 15.26
N LEU A 775 -3.77 -24.25 16.13
CA LEU A 775 -2.99 -23.06 15.80
C LEU A 775 -1.55 -23.41 15.36
N GLU A 776 -0.89 -24.32 16.05
CA GLU A 776 0.44 -24.81 15.68
C GLU A 776 0.42 -25.51 14.31
N LYS A 777 -0.59 -26.35 14.03
CA LYS A 777 -0.77 -26.97 12.70
C LYS A 777 -1.02 -25.96 11.60
N MET A 778 -1.62 -24.82 11.93
CA MET A 778 -1.78 -23.68 11.02
C MET A 778 -0.51 -22.84 10.88
N GLY A 779 0.51 -23.10 11.69
CA GLY A 779 1.76 -22.33 11.72
C GLY A 779 1.61 -20.98 12.41
N VAL A 780 0.65 -20.79 13.30
CA VAL A 780 0.40 -19.53 13.99
C VAL A 780 1.44 -19.29 15.09
N ASP A 781 2.14 -18.15 15.03
CA ASP A 781 2.92 -17.63 16.17
C ASP A 781 1.97 -16.82 17.07
N ILE A 782 1.47 -17.47 18.12
CA ILE A 782 0.52 -16.87 19.07
C ILE A 782 1.19 -15.73 19.84
N LYS A 783 2.46 -15.89 20.21
CA LYS A 783 3.22 -14.87 20.94
C LYS A 783 3.32 -13.60 20.12
N GLU A 784 3.80 -13.71 18.88
CA GLU A 784 3.95 -12.56 17.99
C GLU A 784 2.59 -11.92 17.64
N THR A 785 1.53 -12.74 17.49
CA THR A 785 0.16 -12.25 17.30
C THR A 785 -0.30 -11.40 18.49
N LEU A 786 -0.10 -11.88 19.72
CA LEU A 786 -0.48 -11.17 20.94
C LEU A 786 0.31 -9.88 21.11
N GLU A 787 1.61 -9.90 20.82
CA GLU A 787 2.47 -8.70 20.89
C GLU A 787 2.05 -7.64 19.87
N ASN A 788 1.65 -8.03 18.66
CA ASN A 788 1.10 -7.11 17.66
C ASN A 788 -0.24 -6.51 18.10
N LEU A 789 -1.13 -7.34 18.64
CA LEU A 789 -2.46 -6.93 19.11
C LEU A 789 -2.41 -5.98 20.31
N TRP A 790 -1.56 -6.25 21.29
CA TRP A 790 -1.55 -5.49 22.55
C TRP A 790 -0.48 -4.38 22.57
N GLY A 791 0.51 -4.47 21.69
CA GLY A 791 1.70 -3.61 21.73
C GLY A 791 2.55 -3.77 22.99
N LEU A 792 2.37 -4.89 23.70
CA LEU A 792 3.09 -5.24 24.92
C LEU A 792 3.79 -6.57 24.71
N LYS A 793 5.01 -6.72 25.26
CA LYS A 793 5.75 -7.98 25.23
C LYS A 793 5.02 -9.05 26.03
N VAL A 794 5.02 -10.28 25.53
CA VAL A 794 4.46 -11.43 26.25
C VAL A 794 5.53 -12.04 27.16
N GLU A 795 5.27 -12.12 28.45
CA GLU A 795 6.14 -12.83 29.41
C GLU A 795 5.93 -14.34 29.32
N PHE A 796 4.67 -14.77 29.37
CA PHE A 796 4.26 -16.15 29.14
C PHE A 796 2.80 -16.21 28.69
N PHE A 797 2.41 -17.33 28.10
CA PHE A 797 1.01 -17.65 27.82
C PHE A 797 0.78 -19.17 27.92
N ASN A 798 -0.47 -19.58 28.08
CA ASN A 798 -0.94 -20.95 27.98
C ASN A 798 -2.35 -20.98 27.36
N GLU A 799 -2.99 -22.14 27.29
CA GLU A 799 -4.33 -22.31 26.68
C GLU A 799 -5.48 -21.52 27.35
N LYS A 800 -5.25 -20.92 28.53
CA LYS A 800 -6.24 -20.14 29.30
C LYS A 800 -5.88 -18.67 29.49
N VAL A 801 -4.61 -18.36 29.71
CA VAL A 801 -4.16 -17.02 30.13
C VAL A 801 -2.88 -16.57 29.41
N VAL A 802 -2.71 -15.26 29.31
CA VAL A 802 -1.49 -14.57 28.89
C VAL A 802 -1.10 -13.53 29.93
N LYS A 803 0.20 -13.40 30.18
CA LYS A 803 0.76 -12.31 30.97
C LYS A 803 1.64 -11.41 30.10
N PHE A 804 1.29 -10.13 30.06
CA PHE A 804 2.06 -9.10 29.37
C PHE A 804 3.04 -8.43 30.33
N LYS A 805 4.20 -8.03 29.80
CA LYS A 805 5.23 -7.32 30.56
C LYS A 805 4.68 -5.96 31.01
N GLY A 806 4.77 -5.71 32.32
CA GLY A 806 4.26 -4.47 32.94
C GLY A 806 2.79 -4.53 33.37
N ASN A 807 2.08 -5.64 33.14
CA ASN A 807 0.74 -5.86 33.68
C ASN A 807 0.79 -6.66 34.99
N ASP A 808 0.09 -6.18 36.02
CA ASP A 808 0.01 -6.84 37.34
C ASP A 808 -0.86 -8.10 37.35
N LYS A 809 -1.76 -8.25 36.36
CA LYS A 809 -2.71 -9.36 36.27
C LYS A 809 -2.63 -10.09 34.94
N GLU A 810 -2.87 -11.39 35.00
CA GLU A 810 -3.08 -12.24 33.84
C GLU A 810 -4.39 -11.87 33.13
N VAL A 811 -4.39 -12.02 31.81
CA VAL A 811 -5.57 -11.80 30.96
C VAL A 811 -5.98 -13.14 30.36
N GLU A 812 -7.28 -13.41 30.32
CA GLU A 812 -7.82 -14.58 29.62
C GLU A 812 -7.40 -14.55 28.14
N ILE A 813 -6.84 -15.65 27.64
CA ILE A 813 -6.23 -15.69 26.30
C ILE A 813 -7.26 -15.47 25.19
N LEU A 814 -8.49 -15.98 25.35
CA LEU A 814 -9.58 -15.76 24.39
C LEU A 814 -9.98 -14.29 24.34
N LYS A 815 -10.00 -13.61 25.49
CA LYS A 815 -10.23 -12.18 25.57
C LYS A 815 -9.08 -11.39 24.94
N ALA A 816 -7.84 -11.84 25.14
CA ALA A 816 -6.66 -11.22 24.55
C ALA A 816 -6.61 -11.35 23.01
N LEU A 817 -7.12 -12.46 22.47
CA LEU A 817 -7.22 -12.72 21.02
C LEU A 817 -8.56 -12.30 20.41
N LYS A 818 -9.47 -11.69 21.18
CA LYS A 818 -10.85 -11.42 20.75
C LYS A 818 -10.96 -10.71 19.40
N GLU A 819 -10.08 -9.73 19.13
CA GLU A 819 -10.09 -9.01 17.85
C GLU A 819 -9.57 -9.85 16.67
N ALA A 820 -8.69 -10.82 16.94
CA ALA A 820 -8.13 -11.73 15.94
C ALA A 820 -8.92 -13.05 15.81
N LEU A 821 -9.92 -13.29 16.66
CA LEU A 821 -10.86 -14.39 16.52
C LEU A 821 -12.12 -13.85 15.83
N ILE A 822 -12.51 -14.45 14.70
CA ILE A 822 -13.83 -14.20 14.13
C ILE A 822 -14.78 -15.15 14.84
N TRP A 823 -15.77 -14.56 15.51
CA TRP A 823 -16.79 -15.19 16.33
C TRP A 823 -18.17 -15.02 15.71
#